data_AF-A0A3A8JAK0-F1
#
_entry.id   AF-A0A3A8JAK0-F1
#
_cell.length_a   1.000
_cell.length_b   1.000
_cell.length_c   1.000
_cell.angle_alpha   90.00
_cell.angle_beta   90.00
_cell.angle_gamma   90.00
#
_symmetry.space_group_name_H-M   'P 1'
#
loop_
_entity.id
_entity.type
_entity.pdbx_description
1 polymer ?
#
loop_
_entity_poly.entity_id
_entity_poly.type
_entity_poly.pdbx_seq_one_letter_code
_entity_poly.pdbx_strand_id
1 'polypeptide(L)'
;MRRLLLLLPLFALAGCKDPQDGVRVIVTYQQFVPGCIRVTALDDASGDKSSTDVAVRGTAAADGQVVVAVLVPEKWGTQLTVTADAFEAPPDGSTCVSPAVRSNTQGITVQKGSAKKGTPQELTLAVNADDADSDGYVATGSGGTDCNDAAGAGALVHPNAAELCNGQDENCDGTKDEGLDLNAPCTADNTCSGVKACKDNLVFCNAPPPQLALVDNDEDKFGALGGAPVPTCLVNGELPKNRLPPSSPSTDCDDTNIAINPGAPEICNGVNDNCAAGIDEGFAVNTSCTDNPSQCSGTNQCNPADGGTLCQLPVPPPTWYPDNDTDGRGLADAGIASCAIQPDAGYVLDGGDCDDGNPFIYTAAAELCDEQDNNCNGTADDGALCPSGGAKWSNQIVYDAGTDWFDVSLYADGGTWIVGNKSSRAVKLPAQNTFNAIAGDCTNGSTQQTLYSVWAHPQTGTAYIGRDQGALLIQNPGDNTCTPRVSLSGGVKDLDTRGLTGFAAGGNLRIFGVGNEGGHGAAFEWGGGTANVPTQQVTGTPLNRVHGLSPEFLFAVGKNNGTGRGVIYRWDTGTSAWKLEQGVPNVPPLRGIHVVNAKLAFAAGDDRTLLRWDGTTWNTVTDLPPVPTPPDTPPPENYTGVLAFGAKSIYVITESGSIYRYNGEWTFPPRITSFYGIAGTSPEDIWVVGRFGNVLHYPAWPQ
;
A
#
# COMPACT_ATOMS: atom_id res chain seq x y z
N MET A 1 5.54 72.99 72.69
CA MET A 1 6.55 72.86 73.77
C MET A 1 6.52 71.46 74.37
N ARG A 2 7.29 70.51 73.82
CA ARG A 2 7.56 69.21 74.45
C ARG A 2 8.90 69.31 75.16
N ARG A 3 8.94 69.14 76.48
CA ARG A 3 10.18 69.09 77.27
C ARG A 3 10.63 67.62 77.33
N LEU A 4 11.69 67.28 76.60
CA LEU A 4 12.34 65.97 76.72
C LEU A 4 13.50 66.14 77.71
N LEU A 5 13.40 65.54 78.89
CA LEU A 5 14.47 65.49 79.89
C LEU A 5 15.15 64.11 79.75
N LEU A 6 16.33 64.06 79.13
CA LEU A 6 17.15 62.85 79.07
C LEU A 6 18.16 62.87 80.22
N LEU A 7 17.98 61.96 81.17
CA LEU A 7 18.92 61.69 82.26
C LEU A 7 19.95 60.66 81.78
N LEU A 8 21.24 60.95 81.96
CA LEU A 8 22.35 60.01 81.75
C LEU A 8 22.14 58.72 82.57
N PRO A 9 22.52 57.54 82.05
CA PRO A 9 22.15 56.26 82.62
C PRO A 9 22.73 56.07 84.02
N LEU A 10 21.83 55.88 84.98
CA LEU A 10 22.13 55.44 86.34
C LEU A 10 22.47 53.94 86.29
N PHE A 11 23.70 53.61 86.67
CA PHE A 11 24.01 52.30 87.25
C PHE A 11 23.00 52.04 88.38
N ALA A 12 22.13 51.04 88.22
CA ALA A 12 21.40 50.45 89.33
C ALA A 12 22.36 49.55 90.14
N LEU A 13 23.20 50.19 90.95
CA LEU A 13 23.69 49.64 92.21
C LEU A 13 22.82 50.21 93.31
N ALA A 14 22.27 49.33 94.15
CA ALA A 14 21.49 49.68 95.32
C ALA A 14 22.28 50.61 96.25
N GLY A 15 21.72 51.79 96.56
CA GLY A 15 22.23 52.72 97.56
C GLY A 15 22.02 54.17 97.12
N CYS A 16 21.16 54.91 97.84
CA CYS A 16 20.93 56.34 97.60
C CYS A 16 22.26 57.13 97.70
N LYS A 17 22.76 57.66 96.58
CA LYS A 17 23.87 58.63 96.56
C LYS A 17 23.28 60.05 96.54
N ASP A 18 23.84 60.96 97.35
CA ASP A 18 23.45 62.39 97.39
C ASP A 18 23.37 63.01 95.96
N PRO A 19 22.52 64.03 95.73
CA PRO A 19 22.40 64.68 94.41
C PRO A 19 23.74 65.26 93.94
N GLN A 20 24.20 64.83 92.76
CA GLN A 20 25.46 65.25 92.12
C GLN A 20 25.29 66.62 91.43
N ASP A 21 26.29 67.50 91.57
CA ASP A 21 26.26 68.82 90.90
C ASP A 21 26.35 68.68 89.38
N GLY A 22 25.66 69.59 88.69
CA GLY A 22 25.51 69.56 87.24
C GLY A 22 25.14 70.91 86.65
N VAL A 23 25.34 71.03 85.34
CA VAL A 23 24.93 72.17 84.53
C VAL A 23 23.74 71.75 83.67
N ARG A 24 22.68 72.56 83.71
CA ARG A 24 21.56 72.46 82.77
C ARG A 24 21.92 73.26 81.51
N VAL A 25 22.36 72.56 80.47
CA VAL A 25 22.71 73.15 79.19
C VAL A 25 21.46 73.25 78.32
N ILE A 26 21.12 74.46 77.89
CA ILE A 26 20.02 74.74 76.98
C ILE A 26 20.65 75.09 75.63
N VAL A 27 20.51 74.23 74.65
CA VAL A 27 20.93 74.50 73.28
C VAL A 27 19.74 75.04 72.52
N THR A 28 19.85 76.24 71.97
CA THR A 28 18.80 76.91 71.17
C THR A 28 19.20 76.90 69.70
N TYR A 29 18.22 76.71 68.81
CA TYR A 29 18.37 76.81 67.37
C TYR A 29 17.20 77.61 66.79
N GLN A 30 17.47 78.32 65.71
CA GLN A 30 16.50 79.15 64.99
C GLN A 30 16.66 78.89 63.50
N GLN A 31 15.55 78.95 62.75
CA GLN A 31 15.48 78.84 61.28
C GLN A 31 16.05 77.56 60.64
N PHE A 32 16.62 76.66 61.43
CA PHE A 32 17.08 75.33 61.06
C PHE A 32 16.75 74.38 62.21
N VAL A 33 16.20 73.21 61.90
CA VAL A 33 16.02 72.15 62.88
C VAL A 33 17.16 71.16 62.69
N PRO A 34 18.16 71.12 63.58
CA PRO A 34 19.24 70.15 63.46
C PRO A 34 18.68 68.74 63.40
N GLY A 35 19.27 67.86 62.60
CA GLY A 35 18.98 66.43 62.70
C GLY A 35 19.57 65.83 63.99
N CYS A 36 20.70 66.39 64.43
CA CYS A 36 21.43 65.95 65.61
C CYS A 36 22.14 67.13 66.29
N ILE A 37 22.16 67.16 67.62
CA ILE A 37 22.97 68.10 68.42
C ILE A 37 23.94 67.31 69.29
N ARG A 38 25.24 67.58 69.18
CA ARG A 38 26.26 67.05 70.08
C ARG A 38 26.58 68.08 71.14
N VAL A 39 26.41 67.72 72.42
CA VAL A 39 26.86 68.55 73.54
C VAL A 39 28.08 67.90 74.15
N THR A 40 29.18 68.66 74.21
CA THR A 40 30.46 68.22 74.77
C THR A 40 30.83 69.11 75.95
N ALA A 41 31.02 68.52 77.12
CA ALA A 41 31.60 69.19 78.28
C ALA A 41 33.07 68.79 78.42
N LEU A 42 33.93 69.77 78.67
CA LEU A 42 35.36 69.65 78.89
C LEU A 42 35.68 70.18 80.30
N ASP A 43 36.40 69.41 81.11
CA ASP A 43 36.99 69.90 82.34
C ASP A 43 38.25 70.71 82.04
N ASP A 44 38.24 72.01 82.35
CA ASP A 44 39.34 72.91 81.98
C ASP A 44 40.65 72.59 82.73
N ALA A 45 40.55 71.89 83.87
CA ALA A 45 41.70 71.52 84.68
C ALA A 45 42.42 70.26 84.16
N SER A 46 41.68 69.19 83.87
CA SER A 46 42.26 67.90 83.43
C SER A 46 42.31 67.72 81.91
N GLY A 47 41.46 68.43 81.16
CA GLY A 47 41.26 68.19 79.74
C GLY A 47 40.31 67.02 79.42
N ASP A 48 39.78 66.34 80.43
CA ASP A 48 38.81 65.24 80.24
C ASP A 48 37.52 65.76 79.59
N LYS A 49 36.96 64.99 78.64
CA LYS A 49 35.71 65.32 77.94
C LYS A 49 34.62 64.29 78.17
N SER A 50 33.38 64.75 78.13
CA SER A 50 32.18 63.92 78.05
C SER A 50 31.24 64.51 77.02
N SER A 51 30.74 63.68 76.08
CA SER A 51 29.85 64.12 75.01
C SER A 51 28.59 63.26 74.93
N THR A 52 27.50 63.86 74.49
CA THR A 52 26.26 63.14 74.18
C THR A 52 25.63 63.72 72.92
N ASP A 53 25.12 62.82 72.07
CA ASP A 53 24.39 63.17 70.87
C ASP A 53 22.90 63.11 71.19
N VAL A 54 22.19 64.16 70.82
CA VAL A 54 20.75 64.27 70.96
C VAL A 54 20.17 64.40 69.56
N ALA A 55 19.49 63.35 69.11
CA ALA A 55 18.67 63.45 67.91
C ALA A 55 17.56 64.47 68.16
N VAL A 56 17.45 65.45 67.27
CA VAL A 56 16.39 66.45 67.33
C VAL A 56 15.35 66.06 66.28
N ARG A 57 14.12 65.89 66.73
CA ARG A 57 13.00 65.51 65.87
C ARG A 57 12.02 66.67 65.79
N GLY A 58 11.96 67.30 64.64
CA GLY A 58 11.02 68.34 64.26
C GLY A 58 10.86 68.35 62.74
N THR A 59 9.79 68.95 62.25
CA THR A 59 9.54 69.17 60.83
C THR A 59 9.37 70.68 60.62
N ALA A 60 10.05 71.24 59.63
CA ALA A 60 10.13 72.66 59.26
C ALA A 60 10.96 73.56 60.20
N ALA A 61 11.60 74.59 59.61
CA ALA A 61 12.41 75.64 60.22
C ALA A 61 11.73 76.29 61.45
N ALA A 62 11.84 75.63 62.61
CA ALA A 62 11.17 76.01 63.83
C ALA A 62 12.20 76.34 64.90
N ASP A 63 12.03 77.51 65.53
CA ASP A 63 12.79 77.87 66.71
C ASP A 63 12.54 76.86 67.83
N GLY A 64 13.62 76.34 68.39
CA GLY A 64 13.53 75.28 69.38
C GLY A 64 14.69 75.30 70.37
N GLN A 65 14.57 74.42 71.36
CA GLN A 65 15.63 74.17 72.31
C GLN A 65 15.71 72.71 72.69
N VAL A 66 16.94 72.23 72.86
CA VAL A 66 17.25 70.96 73.51
C VAL A 66 17.87 71.26 74.86
N VAL A 67 17.47 70.51 75.88
CA VAL A 67 18.04 70.64 77.21
C VAL A 67 18.83 69.38 77.52
N VAL A 68 20.14 69.54 77.74
CA VAL A 68 21.05 68.47 78.13
C VAL A 68 21.54 68.72 79.54
N ALA A 69 21.42 67.72 80.40
CA ALA A 69 22.01 67.77 81.73
C ALA A 69 23.46 67.26 81.66
N VAL A 70 24.41 68.12 82.02
CA VAL A 70 25.81 67.74 82.19
C VAL A 70 26.05 67.48 83.67
N LEU A 71 26.20 66.21 84.05
CA LEU A 71 26.57 65.81 85.42
C LEU A 71 28.09 65.88 85.57
N VAL A 72 28.58 66.58 86.59
CA VAL A 72 30.03 66.81 86.78
C VAL A 72 30.62 65.66 87.60
N PRO A 73 31.48 64.79 87.03
CA PRO A 73 32.14 63.72 87.76
C PRO A 73 32.89 64.23 89.00
N GLU A 74 32.94 63.44 90.08
CA GLU A 74 33.61 63.83 91.33
C GLU A 74 35.09 64.23 91.15
N LYS A 75 35.75 63.70 90.11
CA LYS A 75 37.15 63.98 89.76
C LYS A 75 37.37 65.29 88.99
N TRP A 76 36.32 65.91 88.46
CA TRP A 76 36.44 67.14 87.66
C TRP A 76 36.59 68.39 88.54
N GLY A 77 37.23 69.41 87.98
CA GLY A 77 37.28 70.75 88.57
C GLY A 77 35.93 71.45 88.53
N THR A 78 35.91 72.70 89.00
CA THR A 78 34.69 73.52 88.97
C THR A 78 34.59 74.40 87.72
N GLN A 79 35.59 74.43 86.84
CA GLN A 79 35.55 75.19 85.58
C GLN A 79 35.36 74.24 84.42
N LEU A 80 34.27 74.41 83.67
CA LEU A 80 33.95 73.59 82.52
C LEU A 80 33.81 74.46 81.28
N THR A 81 34.30 73.97 80.14
CA THR A 81 33.96 74.49 78.82
C THR A 81 32.93 73.57 78.17
N VAL A 82 31.79 74.12 77.74
CA VAL A 82 30.73 73.36 77.09
C VAL A 82 30.57 73.82 75.64
N THR A 83 30.61 72.87 74.71
CA THR A 83 30.38 73.06 73.28
C THR A 83 29.07 72.41 72.87
N ALA A 84 28.30 73.07 72.00
CA ALA A 84 27.15 72.52 71.30
C ALA A 84 27.39 72.60 69.79
N ASP A 85 27.30 71.47 69.11
CA ASP A 85 27.45 71.32 67.66
C ASP A 85 26.12 70.86 67.05
N ALA A 86 25.68 71.49 65.96
CA ALA A 86 24.47 71.17 65.21
C ALA A 86 24.81 70.56 63.85
N PHE A 87 24.12 69.49 63.48
CA PHE A 87 24.34 68.70 62.27
C PHE A 87 23.04 68.55 61.47
N GLU A 88 23.15 68.46 60.15
CA GLU A 88 22.05 68.05 59.25
C GLU A 88 21.59 66.62 59.56
N ALA A 89 20.44 66.23 59.00
CA ALA A 89 19.87 64.90 59.21
C ALA A 89 20.81 63.81 58.67
N PRO A 90 21.27 62.85 59.51
CA PRO A 90 22.00 61.70 59.00
C PRO A 90 21.05 60.78 58.19
N PRO A 91 21.51 60.14 57.10
CA PRO A 91 20.66 59.31 56.23
C PRO A 91 19.94 58.15 56.95
N ASP A 92 20.47 57.69 58.08
CA ASP A 92 19.97 56.53 58.84
C ASP A 92 19.39 56.87 60.24
N GLY A 93 19.39 58.16 60.61
CA GLY A 93 18.89 58.62 61.91
C GLY A 93 19.74 58.22 63.13
N SER A 94 20.99 57.75 62.96
CA SER A 94 21.82 57.27 64.07
C SER A 94 23.22 57.89 64.10
N THR A 95 23.45 58.76 65.09
CA THR A 95 24.68 59.51 65.44
C THR A 95 24.93 60.80 64.67
N CYS A 96 25.50 61.82 65.33
CA CYS A 96 25.90 63.06 64.68
C CYS A 96 27.17 62.78 63.84
N VAL A 97 26.98 62.39 62.59
CA VAL A 97 28.01 62.24 61.55
C VAL A 97 27.87 63.37 60.54
N SER A 98 28.96 63.70 59.84
CA SER A 98 29.16 64.91 59.00
C SER A 98 29.76 66.11 59.76
N PRO A 99 30.35 67.10 59.06
CA PRO A 99 30.77 68.35 59.70
C PRO A 99 29.59 69.02 60.39
N ALA A 100 29.82 69.65 61.54
CA ALA A 100 28.80 70.45 62.18
C ALA A 100 28.52 71.69 61.32
N VAL A 101 27.26 71.91 60.96
CA VAL A 101 26.81 73.13 60.27
C VAL A 101 27.03 74.35 61.17
N ARG A 102 26.85 74.19 62.48
CA ARG A 102 27.15 75.25 63.46
C ARG A 102 27.68 74.72 64.78
N SER A 103 28.61 75.45 65.38
CA SER A 103 29.16 75.18 66.71
C SER A 103 29.10 76.43 67.61
N ASN A 104 28.88 76.27 68.91
CA ASN A 104 28.98 77.33 69.91
C ASN A 104 29.60 76.79 71.20
N THR A 105 30.54 77.53 71.79
CA THR A 105 31.30 77.10 72.97
C THR A 105 31.32 78.19 74.03
N GLN A 106 31.05 77.83 75.29
CA GLN A 106 31.09 78.77 76.42
C GLN A 106 31.57 78.09 77.71
N GLY A 107 32.34 78.83 78.52
CA GLY A 107 32.79 78.39 79.84
C GLY A 107 31.77 78.64 80.96
N ILE A 108 31.75 77.79 81.99
CA ILE A 108 30.90 77.92 83.17
C ILE A 108 31.59 77.40 84.45
N THR A 109 31.42 78.13 85.55
CA THR A 109 31.94 77.76 86.87
C THR A 109 30.87 77.09 87.74
N VAL A 110 30.98 75.78 87.93
CA VAL A 110 30.08 74.93 88.72
C VAL A 110 30.18 75.21 90.21
N GLN A 111 29.06 75.60 90.83
CA GLN A 111 28.97 75.76 92.28
C GLN A 111 28.67 74.42 92.97
N LYS A 112 29.59 73.99 93.85
CA LYS A 112 29.44 72.75 94.63
C LYS A 112 28.26 72.82 95.61
N GLY A 113 27.42 71.79 95.63
CA GLY A 113 26.21 71.65 96.45
C GLY A 113 24.96 72.35 95.88
N SER A 114 25.01 72.83 94.64
CA SER A 114 23.87 73.48 93.96
C SER A 114 22.73 72.51 93.64
N ALA A 115 23.06 71.24 93.35
CA ALA A 115 22.05 70.21 93.11
C ALA A 115 21.22 69.91 94.37
N LYS A 116 21.84 69.91 95.56
CA LYS A 116 21.15 69.69 96.84
C LYS A 116 20.19 70.81 97.23
N LYS A 117 20.40 72.03 96.69
CA LYS A 117 19.54 73.21 96.90
C LYS A 117 18.40 73.32 95.87
N GLY A 118 18.32 72.41 94.90
CA GLY A 118 17.31 72.46 93.84
C GLY A 118 17.49 73.61 92.85
N THR A 119 18.67 74.24 92.80
CA THR A 119 18.98 75.37 91.91
C THR A 119 20.22 75.05 91.06
N PRO A 120 20.13 74.12 90.09
CA PRO A 120 21.24 73.83 89.18
C PRO A 120 21.58 75.07 88.34
N GLN A 121 22.86 75.24 88.00
CA GLN A 121 23.29 76.34 87.13
C GLN A 121 22.85 76.07 85.68
N GLU A 122 22.48 77.14 84.98
CA GLU A 122 22.03 77.06 83.59
C GLU A 122 23.04 77.72 82.65
N LEU A 123 23.27 77.08 81.50
CA LEU A 123 24.08 77.61 80.40
C LEU A 123 23.27 77.56 79.12
N THR A 124 23.22 78.63 78.33
CA THR A 124 22.50 78.65 77.05
C THR A 124 23.47 78.83 75.90
N LEU A 125 23.44 77.91 74.92
CA LEU A 125 24.27 77.93 73.72
C LEU A 125 23.37 78.02 72.47
N ALA A 126 23.58 79.02 71.61
CA ALA A 126 22.82 79.17 70.36
C ALA A 126 23.59 78.57 69.17
N VAL A 127 22.93 77.76 68.35
CA VAL A 127 23.47 77.09 67.14
C VAL A 127 22.53 77.32 65.95
N ASN A 128 22.33 78.60 65.62
CA ASN A 128 21.41 79.01 64.56
C ASN A 128 22.04 78.83 63.16
N ALA A 129 21.26 78.31 62.22
CA ALA A 129 21.58 78.23 60.79
C ALA A 129 20.30 78.52 59.99
N ASP A 130 20.43 78.86 58.71
CA ASP A 130 19.30 79.14 57.83
C ASP A 130 19.05 77.93 56.92
N ASP A 131 17.84 77.38 56.97
CA ASP A 131 17.28 76.35 56.07
C ASP A 131 16.05 76.99 55.41
N ALA A 132 16.25 77.52 54.20
CA ALA A 132 15.34 78.47 53.57
C ALA A 132 14.17 77.79 52.85
N ASP A 133 14.33 76.54 52.43
CA ASP A 133 13.25 75.74 51.85
C ASP A 133 12.64 74.69 52.80
N SER A 134 13.22 74.55 54.00
CA SER A 134 12.72 73.74 55.11
C SER A 134 12.78 72.23 54.88
N ASP A 135 13.72 71.75 54.08
CA ASP A 135 13.95 70.33 53.83
C ASP A 135 14.89 69.65 54.85
N GLY A 136 15.51 70.44 55.73
CA GLY A 136 16.39 69.97 56.80
C GLY A 136 17.87 69.91 56.42
N TYR A 137 18.22 70.38 55.23
CA TYR A 137 19.58 70.66 54.79
C TYR A 137 19.83 72.17 54.75
N VAL A 138 21.09 72.57 54.84
CA VAL A 138 21.51 73.97 54.86
C VAL A 138 22.36 74.23 53.62
N ALA A 139 22.23 75.41 53.01
CA ALA A 139 23.03 75.77 51.85
C ALA A 139 24.53 75.48 52.02
N THR A 140 25.15 74.90 50.99
CA THR A 140 26.60 74.69 50.86
C THR A 140 27.41 75.96 51.14
N GLY A 141 26.92 77.13 50.71
CA GLY A 141 27.55 78.43 50.97
C GLY A 141 27.55 78.87 52.44
N SER A 142 26.69 78.27 53.27
CA SER A 142 26.51 78.54 54.71
C SER A 142 27.11 77.45 55.60
N GLY A 143 27.83 76.49 55.02
CA GLY A 143 28.50 75.39 55.73
C GLY A 143 27.68 74.10 55.84
N GLY A 144 26.53 74.00 55.16
CA GLY A 144 25.75 72.77 55.01
C GLY A 144 26.05 72.02 53.70
N THR A 145 25.13 71.18 53.25
CA THR A 145 25.30 70.30 52.09
C THR A 145 24.29 70.50 50.95
N ASP A 146 23.33 71.42 51.10
CA ASP A 146 22.32 71.70 50.08
C ASP A 146 22.86 72.59 48.93
N CYS A 147 22.69 72.12 47.69
CA CYS A 147 23.07 72.83 46.48
C CYS A 147 21.98 73.78 45.94
N ASN A 148 20.74 73.70 46.45
CA ASN A 148 19.63 74.58 46.08
C ASN A 148 18.65 74.84 47.24
N ASP A 149 19.12 75.61 48.23
CA ASP A 149 18.36 76.04 49.42
C ASP A 149 17.35 77.17 49.11
N ALA A 150 16.58 77.04 48.04
CA ALA A 150 15.63 78.04 47.57
C ALA A 150 14.19 77.54 47.69
N ALA A 151 13.38 78.26 48.47
CA ALA A 151 11.99 77.89 48.74
C ALA A 151 11.21 77.48 47.47
N GLY A 152 10.48 76.36 47.55
CA GLY A 152 9.69 75.81 46.45
C GLY A 152 10.30 74.53 45.91
N ALA A 153 10.85 74.58 44.69
CA ALA A 153 11.47 73.41 44.06
C ALA A 153 12.84 73.03 44.67
N GLY A 154 13.48 73.95 45.42
CA GLY A 154 14.71 73.67 46.16
C GLY A 154 14.54 72.55 47.18
N ALA A 155 13.39 72.47 47.85
CA ALA A 155 13.13 71.43 48.86
C ALA A 155 13.09 69.97 48.33
N LEU A 156 13.26 69.77 47.02
CA LEU A 156 13.42 68.45 46.38
C LEU A 156 14.87 68.18 45.93
N VAL A 157 15.74 69.18 46.08
CA VAL A 157 17.13 69.20 45.64
C VAL A 157 17.98 69.28 46.89
N HIS A 158 18.38 68.13 47.38
CA HIS A 158 19.18 68.01 48.58
C HIS A 158 19.98 66.71 48.54
N PRO A 159 21.04 66.58 49.35
CA PRO A 159 21.77 65.34 49.47
C PRO A 159 20.84 64.13 49.70
N ASN A 160 21.04 63.09 48.89
CA ASN A 160 20.24 61.85 48.88
C ASN A 160 18.81 61.97 48.31
N ALA A 161 18.45 63.06 47.64
CA ALA A 161 17.24 63.08 46.82
C ALA A 161 17.36 62.04 45.67
N ALA A 162 16.22 61.62 45.13
CA ALA A 162 16.20 60.70 43.99
C ALA A 162 16.20 61.51 42.69
N GLU A 163 17.10 61.17 41.77
CA GLU A 163 17.18 61.81 40.45
C GLU A 163 15.87 61.71 39.68
N LEU A 164 15.44 62.82 39.11
CA LEU A 164 14.35 62.92 38.16
C LEU A 164 14.92 63.23 36.79
N CYS A 165 14.32 62.72 35.71
CA CYS A 165 14.88 63.04 34.38
C CYS A 165 14.47 64.43 33.89
N ASN A 166 15.07 65.48 34.44
CA ASN A 166 14.72 66.87 34.21
C ASN A 166 15.94 67.78 33.96
N GLY A 167 17.17 67.24 33.98
CA GLY A 167 18.41 67.98 33.77
C GLY A 167 18.86 68.80 34.98
N GLN A 168 18.33 68.53 36.16
CA GLN A 168 18.81 69.02 37.45
C GLN A 168 19.62 67.93 38.15
N ASP A 169 20.38 68.34 39.16
CA ASP A 169 21.16 67.47 40.04
C ASP A 169 20.40 67.50 41.34
N GLU A 170 19.50 66.55 41.55
CA GLU A 170 18.64 66.54 42.74
C GLU A 170 19.42 66.15 43.98
N ASN A 171 20.36 65.22 43.86
CA ASN A 171 21.08 64.68 45.00
C ASN A 171 22.36 65.44 45.40
N CYS A 172 22.68 66.52 44.68
CA CYS A 172 23.81 67.40 44.90
C CYS A 172 25.19 66.72 44.81
N ASP A 173 25.33 65.66 44.01
CA ASP A 173 26.58 64.91 43.83
C ASP A 173 27.48 65.45 42.70
N GLY A 174 26.96 66.41 41.91
CA GLY A 174 27.65 67.06 40.80
C GLY A 174 27.42 66.41 39.44
N THR A 175 26.64 65.33 39.38
CA THR A 175 26.08 64.75 38.15
C THR A 175 24.58 65.03 38.05
N LYS A 176 24.05 64.95 36.83
CA LYS A 176 22.65 65.25 36.54
C LYS A 176 22.03 64.02 35.93
N ASP A 177 20.83 63.65 36.38
CA ASP A 177 20.02 62.55 35.83
C ASP A 177 20.74 61.18 35.85
N GLU A 178 21.72 60.95 36.75
CA GLU A 178 22.43 59.68 36.85
C GLU A 178 21.59 58.58 37.52
N GLY A 179 22.00 57.32 37.32
CA GLY A 179 21.25 56.17 37.84
C GLY A 179 19.91 55.88 37.14
N LEU A 180 19.53 56.65 36.10
CA LEU A 180 18.28 56.49 35.34
C LEU A 180 18.37 55.54 34.12
N ASP A 181 19.53 54.93 33.87
CA ASP A 181 19.81 54.01 32.74
C ASP A 181 19.40 54.55 31.36
N LEU A 182 19.55 55.85 31.12
CA LEU A 182 19.19 56.44 29.83
C LEU A 182 19.98 55.77 28.69
N ASN A 183 19.31 55.52 27.56
CA ASN A 183 19.79 54.75 26.41
C ASN A 183 19.90 53.23 26.60
N ALA A 184 19.55 52.68 27.75
CA ALA A 184 19.42 51.23 27.91
C ALA A 184 18.23 50.69 27.09
N PRO A 185 18.29 49.45 26.59
CA PRO A 185 17.18 48.83 25.86
C PRO A 185 15.94 48.70 26.76
N CYS A 186 14.78 48.93 26.17
CA CYS A 186 13.48 48.79 26.83
C CYS A 186 12.43 48.24 25.87
N THR A 187 11.31 47.81 26.43
CA THR A 187 10.13 47.38 25.66
C THR A 187 8.96 48.26 26.11
N ALA A 188 8.34 48.97 25.16
CA ALA A 188 7.16 49.78 25.44
C ALA A 188 5.91 48.90 25.67
N ASP A 189 4.84 49.47 26.24
CA ASP A 189 3.57 48.76 26.49
C ASP A 189 2.95 48.14 25.21
N ASN A 190 3.36 48.61 24.04
CA ASN A 190 2.98 48.10 22.72
C ASN A 190 3.94 47.02 22.19
N THR A 191 4.80 46.45 23.03
CA THR A 191 5.78 45.37 22.76
C THR A 191 6.95 45.71 21.82
N CYS A 192 7.03 46.94 21.32
CA CYS A 192 8.13 47.34 20.45
C CYS A 192 9.39 47.69 21.25
N SER A 193 10.53 47.18 20.78
CA SER A 193 11.84 47.49 21.35
C SER A 193 12.22 48.94 21.06
N GLY A 194 12.67 49.63 22.11
CA GLY A 194 13.15 51.00 22.06
C GLY A 194 14.32 51.21 23.02
N VAL A 195 14.60 52.47 23.31
CA VAL A 195 15.60 52.86 24.32
C VAL A 195 14.96 53.76 25.37
N LYS A 196 15.42 53.63 26.63
CA LYS A 196 15.01 54.50 27.73
C LYS A 196 15.39 55.94 27.39
N ALA A 197 14.40 56.84 27.42
CA ALA A 197 14.56 58.25 27.15
C ALA A 197 13.72 59.08 28.13
N CYS A 198 13.96 60.38 28.16
CA CYS A 198 13.29 61.28 29.10
C CYS A 198 12.14 62.02 28.46
N LYS A 199 11.02 62.06 29.18
CA LYS A 199 9.86 62.85 28.83
C LYS A 199 9.06 63.15 30.09
N ASP A 200 8.68 64.42 30.25
CA ASP A 200 7.82 64.89 31.35
C ASP A 200 8.35 64.46 32.74
N ASN A 201 9.66 64.62 32.98
CA ASN A 201 10.39 64.26 34.21
C ASN A 201 10.41 62.76 34.55
N LEU A 202 9.99 61.88 33.63
CA LEU A 202 9.99 60.43 33.80
C LEU A 202 10.82 59.73 32.72
N VAL A 203 11.33 58.55 33.07
CA VAL A 203 11.94 57.62 32.12
C VAL A 203 10.83 56.86 31.39
N PHE A 204 10.77 56.96 30.07
CA PHE A 204 9.85 56.21 29.23
C PHE A 204 10.61 55.44 28.14
N CYS A 205 9.95 54.45 27.53
CA CYS A 205 10.53 53.71 26.42
C CYS A 205 10.23 54.41 25.08
N ASN A 206 11.24 54.97 24.44
CA ASN A 206 11.11 55.57 23.11
C ASN A 206 11.20 54.47 22.04
N ALA A 207 10.04 53.94 21.64
CA ALA A 207 9.89 52.92 20.61
C ALA A 207 8.99 53.41 19.46
N PRO A 208 9.23 53.00 18.20
CA PRO A 208 8.37 53.36 17.08
C PRO A 208 6.95 52.76 17.24
N PRO A 209 5.91 53.40 16.67
CA PRO A 209 4.56 52.85 16.71
C PRO A 209 4.48 51.56 15.88
N PRO A 210 3.75 50.52 16.34
CA PRO A 210 3.55 49.30 15.56
C PRO A 210 2.73 49.59 14.30
N GLN A 211 3.01 48.85 13.24
CA GLN A 211 2.20 48.85 12.03
C GLN A 211 1.22 47.67 12.04
N LEU A 212 0.08 47.81 11.37
CA LEU A 212 -0.79 46.67 11.15
C LEU A 212 -0.18 45.77 10.08
N ALA A 213 -0.14 44.47 10.34
CA ALA A 213 0.33 43.47 9.39
C ALA A 213 -0.51 42.20 9.48
N LEU A 214 -0.71 41.52 8.36
CA LEU A 214 -1.30 40.18 8.35
C LEU A 214 -0.26 39.17 8.85
N VAL A 215 -0.75 38.13 9.52
CA VAL A 215 0.06 36.97 9.89
C VAL A 215 0.20 36.07 8.66
N ASP A 216 1.40 35.55 8.47
CA ASP A 216 1.80 34.62 7.39
C ASP A 216 2.80 33.66 8.05
N ASN A 217 2.33 32.63 8.78
CA ASN A 217 3.25 31.86 9.65
C ASN A 217 4.15 30.88 8.87
N ASP A 218 3.81 30.53 7.64
CA ASP A 218 4.58 29.60 6.81
C ASP A 218 5.39 30.29 5.69
N GLU A 219 5.30 31.63 5.60
CA GLU A 219 6.08 32.50 4.73
C GLU A 219 5.79 32.28 3.22
N ASP A 220 4.56 31.94 2.89
CA ASP A 220 4.12 31.61 1.52
C ASP A 220 3.60 32.81 0.71
N LYS A 221 3.45 33.96 1.39
CA LYS A 221 2.96 35.27 0.91
C LYS A 221 1.45 35.43 0.84
N PHE A 222 0.69 34.51 1.41
CA PHE A 222 -0.73 34.64 1.68
C PHE A 222 -0.92 34.74 3.19
N GLY A 223 -1.83 35.62 3.62
CA GLY A 223 -2.20 35.67 5.02
C GLY A 223 -3.37 34.75 5.31
N ALA A 224 -3.47 34.26 6.54
CA ALA A 224 -4.59 33.48 7.04
C ALA A 224 -5.97 33.97 6.54
N LEU A 225 -6.82 33.02 6.12
CA LEU A 225 -8.14 33.26 5.55
C LEU A 225 -9.03 34.04 6.53
N GLY A 226 -9.40 35.27 6.14
CA GLY A 226 -10.18 36.16 6.99
C GLY A 226 -9.40 36.71 8.20
N GLY A 227 -8.09 36.54 8.23
CA GLY A 227 -7.19 37.08 9.26
C GLY A 227 -7.26 38.60 9.31
N ALA A 228 -7.50 39.14 10.51
CA ALA A 228 -7.43 40.59 10.73
C ALA A 228 -5.97 41.03 10.92
N PRO A 229 -5.55 42.19 10.38
CA PRO A 229 -4.22 42.71 10.62
C PRO A 229 -3.95 42.93 12.13
N VAL A 230 -2.80 42.45 12.61
CA VAL A 230 -2.37 42.58 14.00
C VAL A 230 -1.26 43.64 14.14
N PRO A 231 -1.20 44.38 15.26
CA PRO A 231 -0.09 45.28 15.54
C PRO A 231 1.24 44.52 15.55
N THR A 232 2.19 44.96 14.72
CA THR A 232 3.49 44.33 14.51
C THR A 232 4.58 45.40 14.52
N CYS A 233 5.66 45.15 15.27
CA CYS A 233 6.81 46.04 15.31
C CYS A 233 7.74 45.77 14.12
N LEU A 234 8.22 46.84 13.49
CA LEU A 234 9.22 46.72 12.43
C LEU A 234 10.59 46.35 13.00
N VAL A 235 11.32 45.49 12.31
CA VAL A 235 12.71 45.18 12.59
C VAL A 235 13.55 45.81 11.48
N ASN A 236 14.43 46.76 11.83
CA ASN A 236 15.22 47.54 10.86
C ASN A 236 14.42 48.25 9.76
N GLY A 237 13.16 48.62 10.05
CA GLY A 237 12.27 49.29 9.09
C GLY A 237 11.47 48.37 8.19
N GLU A 238 11.59 47.05 8.33
CA GLU A 238 10.86 46.04 7.56
C GLU A 238 9.94 45.21 8.47
N LEU A 239 8.87 44.65 7.90
CA LEU A 239 8.05 43.67 8.58
C LEU A 239 8.87 42.37 8.77
N PRO A 240 8.68 41.65 9.90
CA PRO A 240 9.18 40.29 10.03
C PRO A 240 8.74 39.41 8.85
N LYS A 241 9.52 38.40 8.48
CA LYS A 241 9.21 37.56 7.31
C LYS A 241 7.84 36.89 7.38
N ASN A 242 7.42 36.50 8.57
CA ASN A 242 6.13 35.89 8.84
C ASN A 242 4.97 36.89 8.95
N ARG A 243 5.13 38.07 8.34
CA ARG A 243 4.19 39.19 8.40
C ARG A 243 4.10 39.85 7.04
N LEU A 244 2.87 40.05 6.58
CA LEU A 244 2.57 40.68 5.31
C LEU A 244 1.94 42.07 5.48
N PRO A 245 2.14 42.98 4.51
CA PRO A 245 1.38 44.23 4.47
C PRO A 245 -0.14 43.98 4.50
N PRO A 246 -0.95 44.88 5.10
CA PRO A 246 -2.42 44.74 5.11
C PRO A 246 -3.08 44.71 3.73
N SER A 247 -2.34 45.06 2.67
CA SER A 247 -2.79 44.99 1.28
C SER A 247 -2.60 43.61 0.64
N SER A 248 -1.90 42.68 1.31
CA SER A 248 -1.71 41.32 0.81
C SER A 248 -3.01 40.50 0.91
N PRO A 249 -3.16 39.45 0.09
CA PRO A 249 -4.37 38.60 0.14
C PRO A 249 -4.44 37.83 1.47
N SER A 250 -5.57 37.93 2.16
CA SER A 250 -5.88 37.15 3.38
C SER A 250 -6.76 35.94 3.04
N THR A 251 -6.23 35.05 2.20
CA THR A 251 -6.97 33.96 1.54
C THR A 251 -6.41 32.58 1.82
N ASP A 252 -5.40 32.47 2.69
CA ASP A 252 -4.75 31.20 3.02
C ASP A 252 -5.60 30.34 3.96
N CYS A 253 -6.01 29.16 3.48
CA CYS A 253 -6.81 28.23 4.24
C CYS A 253 -6.01 27.42 5.28
N ASP A 254 -4.68 27.34 5.18
CA ASP A 254 -3.80 26.77 6.21
C ASP A 254 -2.46 27.54 6.30
N ASP A 255 -2.50 28.65 7.05
CA ASP A 255 -1.38 29.57 7.33
C ASP A 255 -0.19 28.93 8.09
N THR A 256 -0.15 27.61 8.23
CA THR A 256 0.94 26.86 8.86
C THR A 256 1.68 25.94 7.88
N ASN A 257 1.25 25.88 6.62
CA ASN A 257 1.79 24.97 5.62
C ASN A 257 1.93 25.62 4.24
N ILE A 258 3.17 25.97 3.88
CA ILE A 258 3.55 26.63 2.61
C ILE A 258 3.08 25.93 1.32
N ALA A 259 2.67 24.66 1.41
CA ALA A 259 2.13 23.91 0.27
C ALA A 259 0.62 24.10 0.06
N ILE A 260 -0.10 24.65 1.05
CA ILE A 260 -1.54 24.85 1.05
C ILE A 260 -1.81 26.35 0.93
N ASN A 261 -2.12 26.82 -0.28
CA ASN A 261 -2.40 28.23 -0.51
C ASN A 261 -3.16 28.52 -1.80
N PRO A 262 -3.74 29.72 -1.93
CA PRO A 262 -4.48 30.13 -3.12
C PRO A 262 -3.71 29.93 -4.42
N GLY A 263 -4.16 28.95 -5.22
CA GLY A 263 -3.59 28.64 -6.53
C GLY A 263 -2.41 27.67 -6.51
N ALA A 264 -2.13 27.00 -5.39
CA ALA A 264 -1.24 25.85 -5.35
C ALA A 264 -1.73 24.73 -6.30
N PRO A 265 -0.84 23.84 -6.80
CA PRO A 265 -1.28 22.65 -7.51
C PRO A 265 -2.06 21.72 -6.58
N GLU A 266 -3.32 21.44 -6.92
CA GLU A 266 -4.14 20.48 -6.18
C GLU A 266 -3.58 19.06 -6.35
N ILE A 267 -3.51 18.32 -5.25
CA ILE A 267 -3.22 16.89 -5.26
C ILE A 267 -4.33 16.15 -4.50
N CYS A 268 -4.67 14.94 -4.92
CA CYS A 268 -5.67 14.13 -4.24
C CYS A 268 -5.09 13.59 -2.93
N ASN A 269 -5.24 14.33 -1.83
CA ASN A 269 -4.71 13.97 -0.50
C ASN A 269 -5.76 14.15 0.62
N GLY A 270 -6.99 14.57 0.29
CA GLY A 270 -8.04 14.86 1.27
C GLY A 270 -7.91 16.22 1.95
N VAL A 271 -7.01 17.06 1.46
CA VAL A 271 -6.80 18.46 1.86
C VAL A 271 -7.24 19.34 0.68
N ASN A 272 -7.52 20.61 0.96
CA ASN A 272 -7.77 21.60 -0.08
C ASN A 272 -6.47 22.37 -0.26
N ASP A 273 -5.59 21.90 -1.14
CA ASP A 273 -4.24 22.46 -1.26
C ASP A 273 -4.28 23.86 -1.88
N ASN A 274 -5.23 24.13 -2.79
CA ASN A 274 -5.25 25.39 -3.53
C ASN A 274 -6.22 26.45 -2.96
N CYS A 275 -6.86 26.16 -1.82
CA CYS A 275 -7.88 26.95 -1.15
C CYS A 275 -9.10 27.34 -2.01
N ALA A 276 -9.46 26.54 -3.01
CA ALA A 276 -10.66 26.75 -3.83
C ALA A 276 -11.90 26.10 -3.21
N ALA A 277 -13.01 26.08 -3.96
CA ALA A 277 -14.28 25.54 -3.50
C ALA A 277 -14.33 24.01 -3.70
N GLY A 278 -13.74 23.27 -2.77
CA GLY A 278 -13.67 21.81 -2.83
C GLY A 278 -12.67 21.25 -1.83
N ILE A 279 -12.62 19.93 -1.76
CA ILE A 279 -11.47 19.16 -1.27
C ILE A 279 -11.13 18.24 -2.45
N ASP A 280 -9.88 18.26 -2.92
CA ASP A 280 -9.41 17.53 -4.10
C ASP A 280 -10.25 17.79 -5.39
N GLU A 281 -10.65 19.03 -5.68
CA GLU A 281 -11.43 19.27 -6.89
C GLU A 281 -10.65 19.00 -8.18
N GLY A 282 -11.36 18.54 -9.22
CA GLY A 282 -10.75 18.10 -10.47
C GLY A 282 -10.34 16.62 -10.50
N PHE A 283 -10.34 15.93 -9.35
CA PHE A 283 -9.97 14.50 -9.26
C PHE A 283 -11.16 13.52 -9.35
N ALA A 284 -12.40 14.02 -9.46
CA ALA A 284 -13.61 13.20 -9.60
C ALA A 284 -13.72 12.08 -8.53
N VAL A 285 -13.28 12.36 -7.30
CA VAL A 285 -13.33 11.42 -6.17
C VAL A 285 -14.77 10.96 -5.92
N ASN A 286 -14.95 9.68 -5.54
CA ASN A 286 -16.26 9.04 -5.31
C ASN A 286 -17.18 8.92 -6.55
N THR A 287 -16.67 9.22 -7.75
CA THR A 287 -17.37 8.91 -9.00
C THR A 287 -17.04 7.49 -9.47
N SER A 288 -17.92 6.93 -10.30
CA SER A 288 -17.70 5.61 -10.91
C SER A 288 -16.51 5.62 -11.85
N CYS A 289 -15.68 4.59 -11.78
CA CYS A 289 -14.58 4.35 -12.70
C CYS A 289 -14.57 2.89 -13.16
N THR A 290 -13.79 2.61 -14.21
CA THR A 290 -13.51 1.26 -14.66
C THR A 290 -12.01 1.05 -14.57
N ASP A 291 -11.58 0.04 -13.83
CA ASP A 291 -10.18 -0.35 -13.75
C ASP A 291 -9.72 -0.87 -15.12
N ASN A 292 -8.70 -0.26 -15.70
CA ASN A 292 -8.28 -0.56 -17.06
C ASN A 292 -7.71 -1.99 -17.25
N PRO A 293 -6.94 -2.58 -16.32
CA PRO A 293 -6.50 -3.97 -16.46
C PRO A 293 -7.63 -4.99 -16.27
N SER A 294 -8.49 -4.84 -15.26
CA SER A 294 -9.53 -5.85 -14.97
C SER A 294 -10.90 -5.58 -15.61
N GLN A 295 -11.11 -4.38 -16.14
CA GLN A 295 -12.42 -3.90 -16.62
C GLN A 295 -13.52 -3.94 -15.56
N CYS A 296 -13.15 -4.02 -14.27
CA CYS A 296 -14.10 -4.01 -13.17
C CYS A 296 -14.51 -2.59 -12.82
N SER A 297 -15.80 -2.41 -12.52
CA SER A 297 -16.31 -1.13 -12.04
C SER A 297 -15.90 -0.90 -10.58
N GLY A 298 -15.41 0.31 -10.32
CA GLY A 298 -15.01 0.78 -9.00
C GLY A 298 -15.40 2.23 -8.77
N THR A 299 -14.77 2.84 -7.78
CA THR A 299 -14.90 4.27 -7.49
C THR A 299 -13.55 4.94 -7.44
N ASN A 300 -13.42 6.15 -8.00
CA ASN A 300 -12.19 6.93 -7.92
C ASN A 300 -11.90 7.29 -6.46
N GLN A 301 -10.70 6.96 -5.99
CA GLN A 301 -10.18 7.29 -4.67
C GLN A 301 -8.81 7.95 -4.83
N CYS A 302 -8.43 8.78 -3.86
CA CYS A 302 -7.09 9.36 -3.84
C CYS A 302 -6.02 8.28 -3.75
N ASN A 303 -4.98 8.42 -4.56
CA ASN A 303 -3.83 7.55 -4.57
C ASN A 303 -2.71 8.17 -3.70
N PRO A 304 -2.42 7.61 -2.51
CA PRO A 304 -1.39 8.15 -1.63
C PRO A 304 0.03 8.09 -2.23
N ALA A 305 0.25 7.31 -3.29
CA ALA A 305 1.57 7.11 -3.87
C ALA A 305 2.02 8.26 -4.78
N ASP A 306 1.09 8.90 -5.48
CA ASP A 306 1.40 9.92 -6.50
C ASP A 306 0.52 11.19 -6.42
N GLY A 307 -0.45 11.25 -5.50
CA GLY A 307 -1.38 12.37 -5.38
C GLY A 307 -2.41 12.44 -6.52
N GLY A 308 -2.52 11.40 -7.34
CA GLY A 308 -3.55 11.25 -8.37
C GLY A 308 -4.76 10.47 -7.86
N THR A 309 -5.54 9.91 -8.78
CA THR A 309 -6.67 9.02 -8.47
C THR A 309 -6.39 7.59 -8.93
N LEU A 310 -6.82 6.62 -8.13
CA LEU A 310 -6.90 5.21 -8.51
C LEU A 310 -8.36 4.73 -8.51
N CYS A 311 -8.66 3.73 -9.32
CA CYS A 311 -9.97 3.10 -9.31
C CYS A 311 -10.03 2.01 -8.24
N GLN A 312 -10.69 2.31 -7.11
CA GLN A 312 -10.82 1.36 -6.01
C GLN A 312 -11.99 0.40 -6.30
N LEU A 313 -11.68 -0.88 -6.42
CA LEU A 313 -12.68 -1.93 -6.63
C LEU A 313 -13.36 -2.34 -5.31
N PRO A 314 -14.67 -2.62 -5.30
CA PRO A 314 -15.39 -3.04 -4.10
C PRO A 314 -15.07 -4.49 -3.69
N VAL A 315 -14.74 -5.33 -4.67
CA VAL A 315 -14.27 -6.70 -4.50
C VAL A 315 -13.13 -6.95 -5.49
N PRO A 316 -12.18 -7.85 -5.17
CA PRO A 316 -11.17 -8.26 -6.13
C PRO A 316 -11.81 -8.82 -7.40
N PRO A 317 -11.22 -8.57 -8.59
CA PRO A 317 -11.67 -9.18 -9.83
C PRO A 317 -11.58 -10.71 -9.73
N PRO A 318 -12.55 -11.46 -10.29
CA PRO A 318 -12.39 -12.91 -10.43
C PRO A 318 -11.25 -13.20 -11.43
N THR A 319 -10.52 -14.29 -11.17
CA THR A 319 -9.49 -14.79 -12.07
C THR A 319 -10.08 -15.88 -12.95
N TRP A 320 -9.99 -15.70 -14.27
CA TRP A 320 -10.47 -16.63 -15.28
C TRP A 320 -9.29 -17.36 -15.91
N TYR A 321 -9.34 -18.67 -15.95
CA TYR A 321 -8.32 -19.55 -16.51
C TYR A 321 -8.82 -20.12 -17.84
N PRO A 322 -8.01 -20.09 -18.92
CA PRO A 322 -8.41 -20.72 -20.18
C PRO A 322 -8.58 -22.22 -19.96
N ASP A 323 -9.63 -22.79 -20.57
CA ASP A 323 -9.97 -24.21 -20.55
C ASP A 323 -10.09 -24.69 -22.01
N ASN A 324 -9.04 -25.31 -22.53
CA ASN A 324 -8.93 -25.70 -23.94
C ASN A 324 -9.41 -27.12 -24.23
N ASP A 325 -9.37 -28.02 -23.24
CA ASP A 325 -9.83 -29.40 -23.37
C ASP A 325 -11.24 -29.66 -22.80
N THR A 326 -11.83 -28.64 -22.16
CA THR A 326 -13.21 -28.60 -21.67
C THR A 326 -13.50 -29.56 -20.52
N ASP A 327 -12.51 -29.86 -19.69
CA ASP A 327 -12.66 -30.70 -18.50
C ASP A 327 -13.17 -29.93 -17.25
N GLY A 328 -13.26 -28.59 -17.35
CA GLY A 328 -13.70 -27.71 -16.28
C GLY A 328 -12.58 -27.21 -15.36
N ARG A 329 -11.33 -27.53 -15.66
CA ARG A 329 -10.12 -26.98 -15.05
C ARG A 329 -9.40 -26.12 -16.08
N GLY A 330 -8.85 -25.00 -15.63
CA GLY A 330 -8.10 -24.11 -16.51
C GLY A 330 -6.61 -24.07 -16.20
N LEU A 331 -5.83 -23.72 -17.23
CA LEU A 331 -4.37 -23.68 -17.17
C LEU A 331 -3.86 -22.81 -16.01
N ALA A 332 -3.19 -23.43 -15.04
CA ALA A 332 -2.94 -22.86 -13.72
C ALA A 332 -2.14 -21.54 -13.72
N ASP A 333 -1.22 -21.35 -14.69
CA ASP A 333 -0.34 -20.18 -14.79
C ASP A 333 -0.82 -19.12 -15.81
N ALA A 334 -2.00 -19.30 -16.41
CA ALA A 334 -2.55 -18.43 -17.43
C ALA A 334 -3.81 -17.64 -16.99
N GLY A 335 -4.01 -17.49 -15.68
CA GLY A 335 -5.16 -16.79 -15.11
C GLY A 335 -5.20 -15.29 -15.45
N ILE A 336 -6.37 -14.81 -15.89
CA ILE A 336 -6.62 -13.40 -16.22
C ILE A 336 -7.67 -12.85 -15.26
N ALA A 337 -7.28 -11.84 -14.47
CA ALA A 337 -8.20 -11.13 -13.59
C ALA A 337 -9.11 -10.20 -14.41
N SER A 338 -10.41 -10.50 -14.52
CA SER A 338 -11.32 -9.71 -15.34
C SER A 338 -12.79 -9.80 -14.94
N CYS A 339 -13.51 -8.67 -14.96
CA CYS A 339 -14.97 -8.63 -14.90
C CYS A 339 -15.65 -8.65 -16.28
N ALA A 340 -14.87 -8.52 -17.37
CA ALA A 340 -15.41 -8.47 -18.73
C ALA A 340 -15.50 -9.84 -19.40
N ILE A 341 -14.72 -10.83 -18.93
CA ILE A 341 -14.76 -12.20 -19.46
C ILE A 341 -16.07 -12.88 -19.00
N GLN A 342 -16.78 -13.49 -19.95
CA GLN A 342 -17.97 -14.30 -19.69
C GLN A 342 -17.61 -15.80 -19.73
N PRO A 343 -18.30 -16.67 -18.96
CA PRO A 343 -18.02 -18.12 -18.88
C PRO A 343 -18.09 -18.89 -20.21
N ASP A 344 -18.72 -18.34 -21.24
CA ASP A 344 -18.93 -18.99 -22.53
C ASP A 344 -17.77 -18.81 -23.53
N ALA A 345 -16.69 -18.14 -23.11
CA ALA A 345 -15.52 -17.85 -23.95
C ALA A 345 -14.39 -18.90 -23.89
N GLY A 346 -14.61 -20.07 -23.27
CA GLY A 346 -13.56 -21.08 -23.06
C GLY A 346 -12.65 -20.75 -21.88
N TYR A 347 -13.23 -20.20 -20.81
CA TYR A 347 -12.56 -19.90 -19.55
C TYR A 347 -13.39 -20.39 -18.37
N VAL A 348 -12.71 -20.81 -17.30
CA VAL A 348 -13.31 -21.27 -16.04
C VAL A 348 -12.71 -20.53 -14.84
N LEU A 349 -13.37 -20.60 -13.68
CA LEU A 349 -12.86 -20.03 -12.42
C LEU A 349 -11.87 -20.96 -11.72
N ASP A 350 -12.04 -22.27 -11.93
CA ASP A 350 -11.24 -23.30 -11.29
C ASP A 350 -9.96 -23.52 -12.10
N GLY A 351 -8.87 -22.88 -11.68
CA GLY A 351 -7.54 -23.20 -12.19
C GLY A 351 -7.03 -24.56 -11.68
N GLY A 352 -5.79 -24.89 -12.03
CA GLY A 352 -5.09 -26.07 -11.52
C GLY A 352 -4.80 -27.13 -12.58
N ASP A 353 -5.04 -26.83 -13.84
CA ASP A 353 -4.62 -27.67 -14.96
C ASP A 353 -3.13 -27.43 -15.28
N CYS A 354 -2.35 -28.49 -15.42
CA CYS A 354 -0.94 -28.43 -15.84
C CYS A 354 -0.69 -28.82 -17.31
N ASP A 355 -1.68 -29.39 -18.01
CA ASP A 355 -1.70 -29.57 -19.47
C ASP A 355 -3.12 -29.42 -20.03
N ASP A 356 -3.57 -28.17 -20.17
CA ASP A 356 -4.89 -27.69 -20.65
C ASP A 356 -5.30 -28.18 -22.05
N GLY A 357 -4.45 -28.97 -22.70
CA GLY A 357 -4.77 -29.69 -23.92
C GLY A 357 -5.21 -31.13 -23.72
N ASN A 358 -5.26 -31.65 -22.48
CA ASN A 358 -5.48 -33.05 -22.15
C ASN A 358 -6.39 -33.20 -20.90
N PRO A 359 -7.66 -33.62 -21.06
CA PRO A 359 -8.68 -33.62 -20.00
C PRO A 359 -8.45 -34.68 -18.90
N PHE A 360 -7.31 -35.36 -18.95
CA PHE A 360 -6.85 -36.33 -17.96
C PHE A 360 -5.68 -35.79 -17.13
N ILE A 361 -5.29 -34.52 -17.28
CA ILE A 361 -4.13 -33.93 -16.59
C ILE A 361 -4.55 -32.64 -15.86
N TYR A 362 -4.85 -32.74 -14.57
CA TYR A 362 -5.18 -31.58 -13.74
C TYR A 362 -4.99 -31.90 -12.25
N THR A 363 -4.93 -30.86 -11.42
CA THR A 363 -4.75 -31.02 -9.97
C THR A 363 -5.85 -31.91 -9.38
N ALA A 364 -5.44 -32.99 -8.70
CA ALA A 364 -6.32 -34.00 -8.11
C ALA A 364 -7.05 -34.92 -9.10
N ALA A 365 -6.63 -34.98 -10.37
CA ALA A 365 -7.00 -36.09 -11.25
C ALA A 365 -6.52 -37.44 -10.67
N ALA A 366 -7.13 -38.54 -11.13
CA ALA A 366 -6.61 -39.87 -10.82
C ALA A 366 -5.36 -40.15 -11.66
N GLU A 367 -4.31 -40.70 -11.05
CA GLU A 367 -3.16 -41.21 -11.80
C GLU A 367 -3.59 -42.33 -12.73
N LEU A 368 -3.28 -42.19 -14.01
CA LEU A 368 -3.44 -43.22 -15.02
C LEU A 368 -2.11 -43.91 -15.23
N CYS A 369 -2.12 -45.16 -15.69
CA CYS A 369 -0.88 -45.83 -16.05
C CYS A 369 -0.47 -45.47 -17.49
N ASP A 370 -0.05 -44.22 -17.67
CA ASP A 370 0.26 -43.64 -18.96
C ASP A 370 1.62 -42.90 -18.98
N GLU A 371 2.48 -43.07 -17.99
CA GLU A 371 3.80 -42.43 -17.94
C GLU A 371 3.73 -40.88 -17.95
N GLN A 372 2.56 -40.29 -17.65
CA GLN A 372 2.37 -38.86 -17.43
C GLN A 372 2.00 -38.60 -15.97
N ASP A 373 2.19 -37.36 -15.53
CA ASP A 373 1.76 -36.87 -14.22
C ASP A 373 0.35 -36.32 -14.39
N ASN A 374 -0.68 -37.15 -14.13
CA ASN A 374 -2.06 -36.76 -14.34
C ASN A 374 -2.56 -35.80 -13.26
N ASN A 375 -2.07 -35.95 -12.03
CA ASN A 375 -2.57 -35.19 -10.88
C ASN A 375 -1.75 -33.91 -10.57
N CYS A 376 -0.72 -33.63 -11.38
CA CYS A 376 0.18 -32.47 -11.30
C CYS A 376 1.03 -32.41 -10.01
N ASN A 377 1.40 -33.55 -9.41
CA ASN A 377 2.20 -33.59 -8.18
C ASN A 377 3.72 -33.64 -8.40
N GLY A 378 4.17 -33.68 -9.66
CA GLY A 378 5.56 -33.76 -10.06
C GLY A 378 6.11 -35.18 -10.22
N THR A 379 5.27 -36.21 -10.10
CA THR A 379 5.65 -37.62 -10.25
C THR A 379 4.66 -38.36 -11.14
N ALA A 380 5.11 -38.85 -12.29
CA ALA A 380 4.31 -39.69 -13.16
C ALA A 380 4.05 -41.07 -12.54
N ASP A 381 2.83 -41.60 -12.75
CA ASP A 381 2.38 -42.93 -12.34
C ASP A 381 2.60 -43.24 -10.84
N ASP A 382 2.44 -42.27 -9.93
CA ASP A 382 2.81 -42.43 -8.51
C ASP A 382 1.81 -43.26 -7.66
N GLY A 383 0.79 -43.83 -8.30
CA GLY A 383 -0.23 -44.69 -7.70
C GLY A 383 -0.01 -46.20 -7.91
N ALA A 384 -0.72 -47.01 -7.10
CA ALA A 384 -0.69 -48.49 -7.19
C ALA A 384 -1.45 -49.08 -8.41
N LEU A 385 -1.76 -48.26 -9.43
CA LEU A 385 -2.58 -48.64 -10.59
C LEU A 385 -1.77 -49.26 -11.73
N CYS A 386 -0.46 -49.00 -11.79
CA CYS A 386 0.37 -49.55 -12.88
C CYS A 386 0.67 -51.05 -12.72
N PRO A 387 0.58 -51.85 -13.80
CA PRO A 387 1.05 -53.23 -13.81
C PRO A 387 2.53 -53.33 -13.39
N SER A 388 2.90 -54.42 -12.71
CA SER A 388 4.30 -54.66 -12.37
C SER A 388 5.17 -54.69 -13.63
N GLY A 389 6.11 -53.74 -13.73
CA GLY A 389 6.95 -53.52 -14.91
C GLY A 389 6.53 -52.37 -15.82
N GLY A 390 5.55 -51.55 -15.40
CA GLY A 390 5.10 -50.35 -16.12
C GLY A 390 4.08 -50.62 -17.22
N ALA A 391 3.58 -49.53 -17.81
CA ALA A 391 2.65 -49.56 -18.92
C ALA A 391 3.30 -50.23 -20.15
N LYS A 392 2.60 -51.21 -20.75
CA LYS A 392 3.09 -51.93 -21.94
C LYS A 392 1.93 -52.39 -22.80
N TRP A 393 2.16 -52.70 -24.07
CA TRP A 393 1.13 -53.31 -24.91
C TRP A 393 0.96 -54.80 -24.59
N SER A 394 -0.28 -55.29 -24.56
CA SER A 394 -0.61 -56.71 -24.37
C SER A 394 -1.39 -57.27 -25.54
N ASN A 395 -1.05 -58.48 -26.01
CA ASN A 395 -1.81 -59.16 -27.04
C ASN A 395 -3.02 -59.89 -26.44
N GLN A 396 -4.18 -59.69 -27.06
CA GLN A 396 -5.46 -60.21 -26.62
C GLN A 396 -5.89 -61.33 -27.56
N ILE A 397 -6.16 -62.52 -26.99
CA ILE A 397 -6.48 -63.70 -27.77
C ILE A 397 -7.94 -63.61 -28.22
N VAL A 398 -8.13 -63.49 -29.53
CA VAL A 398 -9.41 -63.76 -30.20
C VAL A 398 -9.24 -65.06 -30.96
N TYR A 399 -10.13 -66.04 -30.75
CA TYR A 399 -10.03 -67.38 -31.34
C TYR A 399 -10.32 -67.38 -32.86
N ASP A 400 -9.46 -66.71 -33.64
CA ASP A 400 -9.36 -66.78 -35.10
C ASP A 400 -8.05 -66.12 -35.59
N ALA A 401 -6.91 -66.78 -35.35
CA ALA A 401 -5.55 -66.24 -35.60
C ALA A 401 -5.23 -65.93 -37.08
N GLY A 402 -6.17 -66.13 -38.01
CA GLY A 402 -6.02 -65.83 -39.44
C GLY A 402 -6.89 -64.68 -39.95
N THR A 403 -7.67 -64.03 -39.08
CA THR A 403 -8.53 -62.89 -39.45
C THR A 403 -7.73 -61.60 -39.51
N ASP A 404 -8.02 -60.75 -40.50
CA ASP A 404 -7.53 -59.37 -40.51
C ASP A 404 -8.62 -58.47 -39.92
N TRP A 405 -8.31 -57.80 -38.81
CA TRP A 405 -9.22 -56.90 -38.10
C TRP A 405 -9.01 -55.46 -38.59
N PHE A 406 -10.05 -54.83 -39.11
CA PHE A 406 -9.96 -53.52 -39.76
C PHE A 406 -10.31 -52.35 -38.85
N ASP A 407 -11.23 -52.55 -37.90
CA ASP A 407 -11.69 -51.46 -37.04
C ASP A 407 -12.10 -51.95 -35.65
N VAL A 408 -12.05 -51.01 -34.71
CA VAL A 408 -12.34 -51.21 -33.29
C VAL A 408 -13.16 -50.05 -32.75
N SER A 409 -14.16 -50.34 -31.91
CA SER A 409 -14.98 -49.32 -31.25
C SER A 409 -15.29 -49.73 -29.82
N LEU A 410 -15.15 -48.79 -28.90
CA LEU A 410 -15.42 -48.97 -27.48
C LEU A 410 -16.83 -48.50 -27.13
N TYR A 411 -17.41 -49.08 -26.08
CA TYR A 411 -18.69 -48.67 -25.51
C TYR A 411 -18.76 -49.05 -24.03
N ALA A 412 -19.56 -48.29 -23.28
CA ALA A 412 -19.58 -48.38 -21.82
C ALA A 412 -18.14 -48.38 -21.24
N ASP A 413 -17.99 -48.78 -19.99
CA ASP A 413 -16.68 -48.93 -19.36
C ASP A 413 -16.11 -50.33 -19.68
N GLY A 414 -15.13 -50.43 -20.56
CA GLY A 414 -14.43 -51.67 -20.92
C GLY A 414 -15.11 -52.57 -21.97
N GLY A 415 -16.20 -52.15 -22.61
CA GLY A 415 -16.82 -52.88 -23.72
C GLY A 415 -16.11 -52.57 -25.05
N THR A 416 -15.87 -53.61 -25.87
CA THR A 416 -15.09 -53.45 -27.11
C THR A 416 -15.66 -54.30 -28.25
N TRP A 417 -15.84 -53.69 -29.41
CA TRP A 417 -16.18 -54.36 -30.66
C TRP A 417 -15.01 -54.31 -31.64
N ILE A 418 -14.78 -55.42 -32.34
CA ILE A 418 -13.84 -55.49 -33.45
C ILE A 418 -14.48 -56.18 -34.67
N VAL A 419 -14.15 -55.71 -35.87
CA VAL A 419 -14.69 -56.22 -37.14
C VAL A 419 -13.58 -56.42 -38.18
N GLY A 420 -13.75 -57.40 -39.05
CA GLY A 420 -12.68 -57.83 -39.96
C GLY A 420 -13.14 -58.47 -41.27
N ASN A 421 -12.19 -59.08 -41.96
CA ASN A 421 -12.45 -59.86 -43.18
C ASN A 421 -13.32 -61.09 -42.90
N LYS A 422 -13.81 -61.75 -43.96
CA LYS A 422 -14.57 -63.01 -43.88
C LYS A 422 -15.79 -62.97 -42.95
N SER A 423 -16.39 -61.79 -42.81
CA SER A 423 -17.46 -61.53 -41.86
C SER A 423 -17.03 -61.87 -40.43
N SER A 424 -15.82 -61.51 -40.03
CA SER A 424 -15.35 -61.71 -38.66
C SER A 424 -15.82 -60.56 -37.78
N ARG A 425 -16.35 -60.92 -36.61
CA ARG A 425 -16.81 -59.99 -35.56
C ARG A 425 -16.45 -60.58 -34.22
N ALA A 426 -16.01 -59.76 -33.29
CA ALA A 426 -15.89 -60.16 -31.90
C ALA A 426 -16.29 -59.02 -30.98
N VAL A 427 -16.84 -59.39 -29.82
CA VAL A 427 -17.25 -58.43 -28.78
C VAL A 427 -16.70 -58.86 -27.43
N LYS A 428 -16.05 -57.94 -26.74
CA LYS A 428 -15.75 -58.00 -25.32
C LYS A 428 -16.84 -57.22 -24.60
N LEU A 429 -17.56 -57.86 -23.67
CA LEU A 429 -18.51 -57.15 -22.83
C LEU A 429 -17.76 -56.40 -21.72
N PRO A 430 -18.29 -55.27 -21.19
CA PRO A 430 -17.69 -54.48 -20.11
C PRO A 430 -17.09 -55.31 -18.96
N ALA A 431 -17.88 -56.24 -18.42
CA ALA A 431 -17.48 -57.07 -17.28
C ALA A 431 -16.63 -58.30 -17.64
N GLN A 432 -16.19 -58.44 -18.89
CA GLN A 432 -15.46 -59.61 -19.38
C GLN A 432 -14.02 -59.26 -19.74
N ASN A 433 -13.12 -60.23 -19.58
CA ASN A 433 -11.69 -60.08 -19.84
C ASN A 433 -11.27 -60.68 -21.19
N THR A 434 -12.21 -61.28 -21.94
CA THR A 434 -11.95 -61.96 -23.21
C THR A 434 -12.99 -61.60 -24.25
N PHE A 435 -12.60 -61.65 -25.52
CA PHE A 435 -13.52 -61.48 -26.63
C PHE A 435 -14.37 -62.73 -26.87
N ASN A 436 -15.64 -62.50 -27.20
CA ASN A 436 -16.52 -63.50 -27.78
C ASN A 436 -16.51 -63.33 -29.31
N ALA A 437 -15.88 -64.26 -30.02
CA ALA A 437 -15.96 -64.32 -31.47
C ALA A 437 -17.37 -64.74 -31.90
N ILE A 438 -17.97 -64.00 -32.84
CA ILE A 438 -19.35 -64.23 -33.28
C ILE A 438 -19.35 -64.91 -34.64
N ALA A 439 -19.87 -66.13 -34.67
CA ALA A 439 -20.00 -66.91 -35.90
C ALA A 439 -21.01 -66.30 -36.90
N GLY A 440 -20.86 -66.64 -38.17
CA GLY A 440 -21.82 -66.34 -39.23
C GLY A 440 -21.31 -65.36 -40.29
N ASP A 441 -21.72 -65.60 -41.54
CA ASP A 441 -21.09 -64.98 -42.71
C ASP A 441 -21.65 -63.59 -43.11
N CYS A 442 -22.49 -62.93 -42.29
CA CYS A 442 -23.08 -61.61 -42.55
C CYS A 442 -23.54 -61.32 -44.00
N THR A 443 -23.99 -62.35 -44.73
CA THR A 443 -24.22 -62.30 -46.18
C THR A 443 -25.63 -62.71 -46.57
N ASN A 444 -26.12 -62.19 -47.71
CA ASN A 444 -27.39 -62.57 -48.33
C ASN A 444 -27.24 -63.82 -49.24
N GLY A 445 -26.04 -64.40 -49.32
CA GLY A 445 -25.70 -65.55 -50.17
C GLY A 445 -24.64 -66.44 -49.53
N SER A 446 -23.75 -67.04 -50.33
CA SER A 446 -22.67 -67.93 -49.83
C SER A 446 -21.31 -67.25 -49.70
N THR A 447 -21.17 -65.98 -50.10
CA THR A 447 -19.90 -65.24 -50.05
C THR A 447 -19.79 -64.45 -48.75
N GLN A 448 -18.74 -64.74 -47.99
CA GLN A 448 -18.34 -63.93 -46.84
C GLN A 448 -17.98 -62.51 -47.28
N GLN A 449 -18.20 -61.54 -46.40
CA GLN A 449 -18.14 -60.11 -46.69
C GLN A 449 -17.05 -59.46 -45.84
N THR A 450 -16.46 -58.37 -46.32
CA THR A 450 -15.48 -57.65 -45.52
C THR A 450 -16.17 -56.57 -44.69
N LEU A 451 -15.95 -56.60 -43.37
CA LEU A 451 -16.46 -55.60 -42.44
C LEU A 451 -15.33 -54.62 -42.15
N TYR A 452 -15.48 -53.38 -42.61
CA TYR A 452 -14.40 -52.39 -42.65
C TYR A 452 -14.44 -51.39 -41.51
N SER A 453 -15.61 -51.13 -40.93
CA SER A 453 -15.76 -50.11 -39.89
C SER A 453 -16.85 -50.50 -38.89
N VAL A 454 -16.68 -50.05 -37.65
CA VAL A 454 -17.66 -50.25 -36.58
C VAL A 454 -17.76 -49.01 -35.71
N TRP A 455 -18.98 -48.66 -35.34
CA TRP A 455 -19.25 -47.72 -34.25
C TRP A 455 -20.25 -48.36 -33.28
N ALA A 456 -19.88 -48.43 -32.01
CA ALA A 456 -20.72 -48.99 -30.97
C ALA A 456 -21.45 -47.87 -30.21
N HIS A 457 -22.75 -48.05 -30.00
CA HIS A 457 -23.53 -47.09 -29.22
C HIS A 457 -23.02 -47.05 -27.77
N PRO A 458 -22.68 -45.86 -27.22
CA PRO A 458 -21.93 -45.78 -25.97
C PRO A 458 -22.68 -46.38 -24.77
N GLN A 459 -24.01 -46.31 -24.73
CA GLN A 459 -24.81 -46.86 -23.64
C GLN A 459 -25.30 -48.31 -23.86
N THR A 460 -25.70 -48.70 -25.07
CA THR A 460 -26.32 -50.03 -25.32
C THR A 460 -25.33 -51.07 -25.82
N GLY A 461 -24.17 -50.64 -26.35
CA GLY A 461 -23.22 -51.51 -27.03
C GLY A 461 -23.69 -52.04 -28.38
N THR A 462 -24.82 -51.57 -28.90
CA THR A 462 -25.28 -51.92 -30.26
C THR A 462 -24.23 -51.47 -31.28
N ALA A 463 -23.68 -52.41 -32.04
CA ALA A 463 -22.72 -52.15 -33.09
C ALA A 463 -23.42 -51.80 -34.41
N TYR A 464 -22.99 -50.70 -35.00
CA TYR A 464 -23.33 -50.26 -36.33
C TYR A 464 -22.10 -50.49 -37.20
N ILE A 465 -22.23 -51.36 -38.20
CA ILE A 465 -21.09 -51.92 -38.93
C ILE A 465 -21.19 -51.57 -40.40
N GLY A 466 -20.12 -51.00 -40.93
CA GLY A 466 -19.93 -50.73 -42.34
C GLY A 466 -19.23 -51.89 -43.03
N ARG A 467 -19.73 -52.30 -44.19
CA ARG A 467 -19.15 -53.39 -44.99
C ARG A 467 -18.90 -52.96 -46.44
N ASP A 468 -18.36 -53.89 -47.21
CA ASP A 468 -18.31 -53.88 -48.67
C ASP A 468 -19.72 -53.96 -49.30
N GLN A 469 -19.78 -53.66 -50.60
CA GLN A 469 -20.99 -53.73 -51.43
C GLN A 469 -22.13 -52.81 -50.95
N GLY A 470 -21.79 -51.64 -50.39
CA GLY A 470 -22.75 -50.58 -50.09
C GLY A 470 -23.84 -50.97 -49.11
N ALA A 471 -23.50 -51.72 -48.05
CA ALA A 471 -24.45 -52.12 -47.03
C ALA A 471 -23.95 -51.83 -45.61
N LEU A 472 -24.91 -51.71 -44.69
CA LEU A 472 -24.71 -51.48 -43.26
C LEU A 472 -25.43 -52.58 -42.47
N LEU A 473 -24.91 -52.89 -41.29
CA LEU A 473 -25.44 -53.90 -40.39
C LEU A 473 -25.67 -53.28 -39.01
N ILE A 474 -26.68 -53.76 -38.31
CA ILE A 474 -26.88 -53.50 -36.88
C ILE A 474 -26.75 -54.83 -36.15
N GLN A 475 -26.03 -54.84 -35.03
CA GLN A 475 -25.89 -56.02 -34.21
C GLN A 475 -25.77 -55.67 -32.72
N ASN A 476 -26.58 -56.31 -31.87
CA ASN A 476 -26.41 -56.17 -30.43
C ASN A 476 -25.33 -57.13 -29.90
N PRO A 477 -24.67 -56.82 -28.76
CA PRO A 477 -23.60 -57.66 -28.19
C PRO A 477 -23.96 -59.12 -27.94
N GLY A 478 -25.23 -59.40 -27.64
CA GLY A 478 -25.72 -60.77 -27.39
C GLY A 478 -26.22 -61.51 -28.64
N ASP A 479 -26.36 -60.82 -29.77
CA ASP A 479 -26.95 -61.38 -30.98
C ASP A 479 -25.88 -62.09 -31.82
N ASN A 480 -26.25 -63.21 -32.44
CA ASN A 480 -25.41 -63.94 -33.40
C ASN A 480 -25.83 -63.70 -34.87
N THR A 481 -26.84 -62.85 -35.09
CA THR A 481 -27.36 -62.56 -36.43
C THR A 481 -26.91 -61.18 -36.90
N CYS A 482 -26.55 -61.09 -38.18
CA CYS A 482 -26.18 -59.83 -38.81
C CYS A 482 -27.42 -59.15 -39.40
N THR A 483 -28.43 -58.89 -38.58
CA THR A 483 -29.69 -58.26 -39.00
C THR A 483 -30.17 -57.25 -37.96
N PRO A 484 -30.82 -56.16 -38.38
CA PRO A 484 -31.19 -55.81 -39.75
C PRO A 484 -30.01 -55.39 -40.63
N ARG A 485 -30.20 -55.50 -41.96
CA ARG A 485 -29.26 -55.03 -42.98
C ARG A 485 -29.90 -53.90 -43.75
N VAL A 486 -29.09 -52.90 -44.06
CA VAL A 486 -29.54 -51.67 -44.68
C VAL A 486 -28.68 -51.37 -45.88
N SER A 487 -29.29 -51.05 -47.01
CA SER A 487 -28.55 -50.70 -48.23
C SER A 487 -28.31 -49.20 -48.29
N LEU A 488 -27.13 -48.83 -48.75
CA LEU A 488 -26.83 -47.49 -49.23
C LEU A 488 -27.51 -47.28 -50.59
N SER A 489 -27.94 -46.06 -50.84
CA SER A 489 -28.69 -45.67 -52.04
C SER A 489 -28.17 -44.35 -52.60
N GLY A 490 -28.49 -44.02 -53.85
CA GLY A 490 -27.99 -42.80 -54.49
C GLY A 490 -26.83 -43.05 -55.47
N GLY A 491 -26.79 -44.24 -56.08
CA GLY A 491 -25.87 -44.56 -57.18
C GLY A 491 -24.61 -45.32 -56.77
N VAL A 492 -24.36 -45.49 -55.48
CA VAL A 492 -23.29 -46.34 -54.96
C VAL A 492 -23.80 -47.78 -54.82
N LYS A 493 -23.08 -48.74 -55.41
CA LYS A 493 -23.38 -50.19 -55.36
C LYS A 493 -22.27 -50.99 -54.72
N ASP A 494 -21.02 -50.58 -54.92
CA ASP A 494 -19.83 -51.30 -54.48
C ASP A 494 -18.99 -50.46 -53.49
N LEU A 495 -19.65 -49.68 -52.64
CA LEU A 495 -18.98 -48.87 -51.62
C LEU A 495 -18.44 -49.76 -50.50
N ASP A 496 -17.14 -49.66 -50.24
CA ASP A 496 -16.52 -50.15 -49.01
C ASP A 496 -16.65 -49.04 -47.94
N THR A 497 -17.41 -49.30 -46.88
CA THR A 497 -17.61 -48.31 -45.80
C THR A 497 -16.40 -48.31 -44.86
N ARG A 498 -15.46 -47.38 -45.03
CA ARG A 498 -14.15 -47.36 -44.36
C ARG A 498 -14.14 -46.67 -43.00
N GLY A 499 -15.12 -45.81 -42.71
CA GLY A 499 -15.21 -45.14 -41.42
C GLY A 499 -16.66 -44.88 -41.00
N LEU A 500 -16.90 -45.02 -39.70
CA LEU A 500 -18.16 -44.68 -39.04
C LEU A 500 -17.86 -43.87 -37.78
N THR A 501 -18.67 -42.87 -37.50
CA THR A 501 -18.69 -42.17 -36.21
C THR A 501 -20.13 -41.78 -35.90
N GLY A 502 -20.52 -41.79 -34.64
CA GLY A 502 -21.92 -41.57 -34.26
C GLY A 502 -22.09 -40.73 -33.02
N PHE A 503 -23.25 -40.09 -32.93
CA PHE A 503 -23.68 -39.27 -31.80
C PHE A 503 -25.03 -39.78 -31.31
N ALA A 504 -25.09 -40.12 -30.03
CA ALA A 504 -26.30 -40.58 -29.36
C ALA A 504 -26.61 -39.67 -28.17
N ALA A 505 -27.59 -38.78 -28.32
CA ALA A 505 -28.00 -37.84 -27.27
C ALA A 505 -29.50 -37.60 -27.31
N GLY A 506 -30.16 -37.59 -26.12
CA GLY A 506 -31.59 -37.29 -26.01
C GLY A 506 -32.52 -38.24 -26.78
N GLY A 507 -32.09 -39.49 -26.99
CA GLY A 507 -32.82 -40.48 -27.80
C GLY A 507 -32.68 -40.31 -29.31
N ASN A 508 -31.95 -39.29 -29.78
CA ASN A 508 -31.59 -39.13 -31.18
C ASN A 508 -30.26 -39.82 -31.47
N LEU A 509 -30.22 -40.61 -32.53
CA LEU A 509 -29.04 -41.30 -33.02
C LEU A 509 -28.71 -40.79 -34.42
N ARG A 510 -27.48 -40.33 -34.61
CA ARG A 510 -26.97 -39.90 -35.92
C ARG A 510 -25.61 -40.53 -36.13
N ILE A 511 -25.47 -41.32 -37.19
CA ILE A 511 -24.23 -42.01 -37.55
C ILE A 511 -23.78 -41.47 -38.89
N PHE A 512 -22.56 -40.96 -38.95
CA PHE A 512 -21.92 -40.48 -40.14
C PHE A 512 -20.95 -41.52 -40.65
N GLY A 513 -21.01 -41.80 -41.95
CA GLY A 513 -20.15 -42.79 -42.58
C GLY A 513 -19.51 -42.29 -43.84
N VAL A 514 -18.33 -42.82 -44.12
CA VAL A 514 -17.57 -42.53 -45.34
C VAL A 514 -17.01 -43.82 -45.93
N GLY A 515 -16.77 -43.80 -47.24
CA GLY A 515 -16.23 -44.96 -47.93
C GLY A 515 -15.66 -44.65 -49.29
N ASN A 516 -15.23 -45.71 -49.96
CA ASN A 516 -14.64 -45.67 -51.30
C ASN A 516 -15.32 -46.68 -52.25
N GLU A 517 -15.56 -46.25 -53.49
CA GLU A 517 -16.16 -47.04 -54.57
C GLU A 517 -15.45 -46.70 -55.88
N GLY A 518 -14.72 -47.64 -56.49
CA GLY A 518 -14.18 -47.46 -57.86
C GLY A 518 -13.31 -46.22 -58.08
N GLY A 519 -12.65 -45.68 -57.05
CA GLY A 519 -11.87 -44.44 -57.12
C GLY A 519 -12.69 -43.16 -56.88
N HIS A 520 -13.93 -43.29 -56.42
CA HIS A 520 -14.76 -42.23 -55.86
C HIS A 520 -14.95 -42.46 -54.36
N GLY A 521 -15.31 -41.41 -53.64
CA GLY A 521 -15.76 -41.54 -52.26
C GLY A 521 -17.27 -41.39 -52.17
N ALA A 522 -17.81 -41.74 -51.02
CA ALA A 522 -19.16 -41.34 -50.64
C ALA A 522 -19.20 -41.06 -49.14
N ALA A 523 -20.16 -40.22 -48.75
CA ALA A 523 -20.46 -39.94 -47.36
C ALA A 523 -21.98 -40.01 -47.13
N PHE A 524 -22.41 -40.34 -45.91
CA PHE A 524 -23.82 -40.48 -45.58
C PHE A 524 -24.09 -40.20 -44.10
N GLU A 525 -25.37 -39.96 -43.80
CA GLU A 525 -25.90 -39.88 -42.44
C GLU A 525 -26.99 -40.95 -42.27
N TRP A 526 -26.92 -41.70 -41.18
CA TRP A 526 -27.82 -42.80 -40.86
C TRP A 526 -28.35 -42.68 -39.44
N GLY A 527 -29.67 -42.76 -39.28
CA GLY A 527 -30.32 -42.73 -37.96
C GLY A 527 -30.36 -44.07 -37.22
N GLY A 528 -29.63 -45.10 -37.68
CA GLY A 528 -29.70 -46.46 -37.13
C GLY A 528 -31.01 -47.21 -37.43
N GLY A 529 -31.85 -46.69 -38.32
CA GLY A 529 -33.08 -47.35 -38.77
C GLY A 529 -32.87 -48.38 -39.88
N THR A 530 -33.95 -49.03 -40.33
CA THR A 530 -33.90 -50.08 -41.37
C THR A 530 -34.17 -49.59 -42.80
N ALA A 531 -34.47 -48.30 -42.97
CA ALA A 531 -34.70 -47.70 -44.28
C ALA A 531 -33.36 -47.50 -45.03
N ASN A 532 -33.40 -47.58 -46.36
CA ASN A 532 -32.23 -47.32 -47.20
C ASN A 532 -31.64 -45.93 -46.90
N VAL A 533 -30.31 -45.86 -46.86
CA VAL A 533 -29.58 -44.64 -46.48
C VAL A 533 -29.14 -43.89 -47.74
N PRO A 534 -29.54 -42.63 -47.92
CA PRO A 534 -29.04 -41.81 -49.03
C PRO A 534 -27.55 -41.48 -48.87
N THR A 535 -26.78 -41.56 -49.95
CA THR A 535 -25.36 -41.19 -49.97
C THR A 535 -25.10 -39.95 -50.81
N GLN A 536 -24.21 -39.08 -50.32
CA GLN A 536 -23.58 -38.02 -51.08
C GLN A 536 -22.28 -38.57 -51.72
N GLN A 537 -22.28 -38.73 -53.04
CA GLN A 537 -21.06 -39.15 -53.75
C GLN A 537 -20.05 -38.00 -53.82
N VAL A 538 -18.78 -38.32 -53.58
CA VAL A 538 -17.64 -37.39 -53.68
C VAL A 538 -16.75 -37.86 -54.83
N THR A 539 -17.07 -37.38 -56.04
CA THR A 539 -16.44 -37.84 -57.27
C THR A 539 -14.92 -37.63 -57.25
N GLY A 540 -14.19 -38.67 -57.69
CA GLY A 540 -12.73 -38.67 -57.76
C GLY A 540 -12.00 -38.61 -56.41
N THR A 541 -12.72 -38.75 -55.29
CA THR A 541 -12.15 -38.52 -53.96
C THR A 541 -12.51 -39.64 -52.98
N PRO A 542 -11.83 -40.81 -53.04
CA PRO A 542 -12.04 -41.86 -52.04
C PRO A 542 -11.77 -41.34 -50.62
N LEU A 543 -12.69 -41.64 -49.69
CA LEU A 543 -12.60 -41.28 -48.29
C LEU A 543 -12.26 -42.50 -47.43
N ASN A 544 -11.40 -42.32 -46.44
CA ASN A 544 -10.81 -43.40 -45.65
C ASN A 544 -11.34 -43.44 -44.20
N ARG A 545 -11.53 -42.29 -43.56
CA ARG A 545 -11.95 -42.23 -42.15
C ARG A 545 -12.73 -40.97 -41.84
N VAL A 546 -13.62 -41.07 -40.86
CA VAL A 546 -14.44 -39.97 -40.33
C VAL A 546 -14.39 -40.02 -38.81
N HIS A 547 -14.24 -38.86 -38.16
CA HIS A 547 -14.28 -38.74 -36.71
C HIS A 547 -14.75 -37.34 -36.32
N GLY A 548 -15.45 -37.25 -35.19
CA GLY A 548 -15.88 -35.99 -34.60
C GLY A 548 -16.45 -36.20 -33.21
N LEU A 549 -16.63 -35.10 -32.48
CA LEU A 549 -17.26 -35.10 -31.14
C LEU A 549 -18.72 -34.62 -31.20
N SER A 550 -19.03 -33.83 -32.22
CA SER A 550 -20.37 -33.38 -32.57
C SER A 550 -20.44 -33.12 -34.07
N PRO A 551 -21.64 -32.93 -34.65
CA PRO A 551 -21.78 -32.52 -36.04
C PRO A 551 -21.02 -31.23 -36.39
N GLU A 552 -20.82 -30.31 -35.44
CA GLU A 552 -20.09 -29.04 -35.63
C GLU A 552 -18.56 -29.25 -35.75
N PHE A 553 -18.05 -30.33 -35.16
CA PHE A 553 -16.64 -30.72 -35.13
C PHE A 553 -16.45 -32.11 -35.72
N LEU A 554 -16.90 -32.28 -36.97
CA LEU A 554 -16.89 -33.54 -37.70
C LEU A 554 -16.08 -33.42 -38.99
N PHE A 555 -15.04 -34.25 -39.12
CA PHE A 555 -14.13 -34.27 -40.25
C PHE A 555 -14.03 -35.64 -40.91
N ALA A 556 -13.86 -35.66 -42.22
CA ALA A 556 -13.56 -36.84 -43.01
C ALA A 556 -12.29 -36.64 -43.82
N VAL A 557 -11.48 -37.68 -43.94
CA VAL A 557 -10.18 -37.61 -44.63
C VAL A 557 -10.10 -38.61 -45.77
N GLY A 558 -9.30 -38.28 -46.78
CA GLY A 558 -9.13 -39.14 -47.94
C GLY A 558 -8.07 -38.65 -48.91
N LYS A 559 -8.26 -38.97 -50.18
CA LYS A 559 -7.37 -38.64 -51.28
C LYS A 559 -8.14 -38.04 -52.44
N ASN A 560 -7.66 -36.95 -53.02
CA ASN A 560 -8.11 -36.48 -54.32
C ASN A 560 -7.32 -37.20 -55.43
N ASN A 561 -7.98 -38.01 -56.25
CA ASN A 561 -7.31 -38.77 -57.31
C ASN A 561 -6.79 -37.90 -58.46
N GLY A 562 -7.37 -36.72 -58.68
CA GLY A 562 -6.90 -35.78 -59.71
C GLY A 562 -5.54 -35.16 -59.36
N THR A 563 -5.30 -34.87 -58.08
CA THR A 563 -4.03 -34.27 -57.62
C THR A 563 -3.08 -35.27 -56.97
N GLY A 564 -3.59 -36.43 -56.55
CA GLY A 564 -2.86 -37.41 -55.75
C GLY A 564 -2.66 -36.99 -54.28
N ARG A 565 -3.25 -35.88 -53.83
CA ARG A 565 -3.02 -35.29 -52.51
C ARG A 565 -4.08 -35.68 -51.48
N GLY A 566 -3.70 -35.62 -50.21
CA GLY A 566 -4.61 -35.73 -49.07
C GLY A 566 -5.64 -34.61 -49.07
N VAL A 567 -6.85 -34.91 -48.63
CA VAL A 567 -7.94 -33.94 -48.48
C VAL A 567 -8.67 -34.16 -47.17
N ILE A 568 -9.25 -33.08 -46.65
CA ILE A 568 -10.12 -33.08 -45.49
C ILE A 568 -11.45 -32.46 -45.91
N TYR A 569 -12.56 -33.07 -45.52
CA TYR A 569 -13.90 -32.52 -45.62
C TYR A 569 -14.44 -32.27 -44.22
N ARG A 570 -15.20 -31.20 -44.07
CA ARG A 570 -15.91 -30.85 -42.85
C ARG A 570 -17.41 -30.93 -43.08
N TRP A 571 -18.14 -31.43 -42.09
CA TRP A 571 -19.60 -31.38 -42.10
C TRP A 571 -20.08 -29.96 -41.83
N ASP A 572 -20.94 -29.45 -42.71
CA ASP A 572 -21.59 -28.16 -42.53
C ASP A 572 -23.02 -28.37 -42.02
N THR A 573 -23.25 -28.01 -40.75
CA THR A 573 -24.54 -28.21 -40.09
C THR A 573 -25.65 -27.31 -40.67
N GLY A 574 -25.31 -26.14 -41.20
CA GLY A 574 -26.28 -25.21 -41.79
C GLY A 574 -26.84 -25.68 -43.13
N THR A 575 -26.05 -26.41 -43.90
CA THR A 575 -26.43 -26.96 -45.22
C THR A 575 -26.65 -28.47 -45.20
N SER A 576 -26.32 -29.16 -44.11
CA SER A 576 -26.36 -30.62 -43.98
C SER A 576 -25.61 -31.33 -45.10
N ALA A 577 -24.40 -30.85 -45.40
CA ALA A 577 -23.59 -31.36 -46.49
C ALA A 577 -22.10 -31.38 -46.14
N TRP A 578 -21.36 -32.31 -46.75
CA TRP A 578 -19.91 -32.33 -46.67
C TRP A 578 -19.29 -31.28 -47.57
N LYS A 579 -18.40 -30.45 -47.02
CA LYS A 579 -17.66 -29.40 -47.73
C LYS A 579 -16.16 -29.63 -47.65
N LEU A 580 -15.44 -29.33 -48.72
CA LEU A 580 -13.99 -29.43 -48.75
C LEU A 580 -13.38 -28.37 -47.82
N GLU A 581 -12.54 -28.82 -46.89
CA GLU A 581 -11.84 -27.95 -45.95
C GLU A 581 -10.81 -27.08 -46.68
N GLN A 582 -10.80 -25.79 -46.37
CA GLN A 582 -9.87 -24.84 -46.99
C GLN A 582 -8.59 -24.73 -46.15
N GLY A 583 -7.47 -24.34 -46.79
CA GLY A 583 -6.20 -24.13 -46.08
C GLY A 583 -5.50 -25.41 -45.61
N VAL A 584 -5.96 -26.60 -46.03
CA VAL A 584 -5.26 -27.87 -45.75
C VAL A 584 -3.91 -27.89 -46.48
N PRO A 585 -2.79 -28.16 -45.78
CA PRO A 585 -1.46 -28.25 -46.39
C PRO A 585 -1.38 -29.29 -47.52
N ASN A 586 -0.51 -29.06 -48.50
CA ASN A 586 -0.29 -29.98 -49.62
C ASN A 586 0.46 -31.25 -49.17
N VAL A 587 -0.28 -32.27 -48.73
CA VAL A 587 0.27 -33.50 -48.20
C VAL A 587 -0.08 -34.75 -49.02
N PRO A 588 0.64 -35.86 -48.83
CA PRO A 588 0.23 -37.20 -49.26
C PRO A 588 -1.19 -37.60 -48.78
N PRO A 589 -1.77 -38.69 -49.31
CA PRO A 589 -3.09 -39.19 -48.91
C PRO A 589 -3.26 -39.37 -47.40
N LEU A 590 -4.41 -38.96 -46.86
CA LEU A 590 -4.73 -39.09 -45.44
C LEU A 590 -5.59 -40.34 -45.20
N ARG A 591 -5.33 -41.05 -44.09
CA ARG A 591 -5.95 -42.34 -43.73
C ARG A 591 -6.64 -42.33 -42.37
N GLY A 592 -6.09 -41.59 -41.40
CA GLY A 592 -6.62 -41.48 -40.04
C GLY A 592 -7.03 -40.05 -39.70
N ILE A 593 -8.06 -39.91 -38.88
CA ILE A 593 -8.48 -38.64 -38.28
C ILE A 593 -8.99 -38.91 -36.87
N HIS A 594 -8.61 -38.04 -35.94
CA HIS A 594 -9.13 -38.05 -34.57
C HIS A 594 -9.33 -36.61 -34.11
N VAL A 595 -10.48 -36.33 -33.51
CA VAL A 595 -10.88 -35.00 -33.02
C VAL A 595 -10.88 -35.09 -31.50
N VAL A 596 -10.01 -34.30 -30.86
CA VAL A 596 -9.79 -34.33 -29.40
C VAL A 596 -10.75 -33.35 -28.72
N ASN A 597 -10.85 -32.14 -29.25
CA ASN A 597 -11.78 -31.10 -28.82
C ASN A 597 -12.02 -30.08 -29.96
N ALA A 598 -12.75 -28.99 -29.69
CA ALA A 598 -13.05 -27.95 -30.67
C ALA A 598 -11.79 -27.26 -31.26
N LYS A 599 -10.67 -27.28 -30.53
CA LYS A 599 -9.41 -26.60 -30.82
C LYS A 599 -8.27 -27.55 -31.17
N LEU A 600 -8.51 -28.87 -31.18
CA LEU A 600 -7.47 -29.87 -31.40
C LEU A 600 -8.01 -31.10 -32.14
N ALA A 601 -7.39 -31.39 -33.28
CA ALA A 601 -7.59 -32.63 -34.03
C ALA A 601 -6.30 -33.03 -34.75
N PHE A 602 -6.17 -34.31 -35.09
CA PHE A 602 -5.03 -34.84 -35.81
C PHE A 602 -5.47 -35.65 -37.02
N ALA A 603 -4.79 -35.46 -38.16
CA ALA A 603 -4.96 -36.29 -39.35
C ALA A 603 -3.64 -36.96 -39.70
N ALA A 604 -3.67 -38.27 -39.95
CA ALA A 604 -2.47 -39.06 -40.25
C ALA A 604 -2.60 -39.74 -41.62
N GLY A 605 -1.48 -39.94 -42.33
CA GLY A 605 -1.50 -40.46 -43.69
C GLY A 605 -0.20 -41.06 -44.20
N ASP A 606 -0.13 -41.18 -45.52
CA ASP A 606 1.01 -41.73 -46.25
C ASP A 606 2.28 -40.88 -46.03
N ASP A 607 3.45 -41.50 -46.25
CA ASP A 607 4.76 -40.88 -46.11
C ASP A 607 4.96 -40.12 -44.80
N ARG A 608 4.51 -40.73 -43.69
CA ARG A 608 4.63 -40.20 -42.33
C ARG A 608 3.96 -38.84 -42.12
N THR A 609 2.92 -38.57 -42.89
CA THR A 609 2.16 -37.33 -42.79
C THR A 609 1.38 -37.30 -41.47
N LEU A 610 1.60 -36.26 -40.67
CA LEU A 610 0.76 -35.91 -39.52
C LEU A 610 0.40 -34.43 -39.60
N LEU A 611 -0.89 -34.12 -39.55
CA LEU A 611 -1.43 -32.77 -39.48
C LEU A 611 -2.07 -32.53 -38.12
N ARG A 612 -2.02 -31.29 -37.65
CA ARG A 612 -2.68 -30.80 -36.43
C ARG A 612 -3.64 -29.67 -36.77
N TRP A 613 -4.85 -29.72 -36.23
CA TRP A 613 -5.81 -28.63 -36.21
C TRP A 613 -5.66 -27.83 -34.93
N ASP A 614 -5.70 -26.49 -35.01
CA ASP A 614 -5.57 -25.57 -33.86
C ASP A 614 -6.89 -24.86 -33.49
N GLY A 615 -8.03 -25.31 -34.05
CA GLY A 615 -9.32 -24.62 -33.94
C GLY A 615 -9.66 -23.76 -35.16
N THR A 616 -8.65 -23.41 -35.97
CA THR A 616 -8.82 -22.50 -37.11
C THR A 616 -8.10 -22.95 -38.38
N THR A 617 -6.94 -23.59 -38.27
CA THR A 617 -6.11 -23.99 -39.40
C THR A 617 -5.49 -25.37 -39.21
N TRP A 618 -5.25 -26.06 -40.34
CA TRP A 618 -4.50 -27.31 -40.38
C TRP A 618 -3.03 -27.02 -40.65
N ASN A 619 -2.15 -27.50 -39.77
CA ASN A 619 -0.70 -27.31 -39.87
C ASN A 619 0.01 -28.67 -39.92
N THR A 620 1.10 -28.77 -40.69
CA THR A 620 1.93 -29.99 -40.72
C THR A 620 2.74 -30.09 -39.44
N VAL A 621 2.69 -31.24 -38.77
CA VAL A 621 3.56 -31.55 -37.63
C VAL A 621 4.94 -31.91 -38.18
N THR A 622 5.96 -31.15 -37.78
CA THR A 622 7.34 -31.33 -38.26
C THR A 622 8.21 -32.15 -37.32
N ASP A 623 7.91 -32.13 -36.02
CA ASP A 623 8.57 -32.97 -35.03
C ASP A 623 7.94 -34.37 -35.05
N LEU A 624 8.34 -35.16 -36.04
CA LEU A 624 7.81 -36.49 -36.31
C LEU A 624 8.69 -37.58 -35.66
N PRO A 625 8.15 -38.79 -35.42
CA PRO A 625 8.92 -39.89 -34.82
C PRO A 625 10.29 -40.13 -35.50
N PRO A 626 11.38 -40.41 -34.78
CA PRO A 626 12.67 -40.65 -35.42
C PRO A 626 12.62 -41.86 -36.38
N VAL A 627 13.34 -41.81 -37.50
CA VAL A 627 13.53 -42.99 -38.38
C VAL A 627 14.51 -43.96 -37.67
N PRO A 628 14.21 -45.26 -37.53
CA PRO A 628 15.15 -46.23 -36.96
C PRO A 628 16.48 -46.29 -37.73
N THR A 629 17.60 -46.48 -37.03
CA THR A 629 18.96 -46.61 -37.62
C THR A 629 19.56 -48.03 -37.45
N PRO A 630 20.29 -48.59 -38.44
CA PRO A 630 20.49 -48.04 -39.79
C PRO A 630 19.13 -47.88 -40.48
N PRO A 631 18.96 -46.93 -41.41
CA PRO A 631 17.81 -46.98 -42.27
C PRO A 631 17.97 -48.28 -43.03
N ASP A 632 17.34 -49.35 -42.54
CA ASP A 632 16.77 -50.32 -43.44
C ASP A 632 16.10 -49.46 -44.50
N THR A 633 16.26 -49.78 -45.78
CA THR A 633 15.44 -49.13 -46.80
C THR A 633 14.09 -49.85 -46.85
N PRO A 634 13.07 -49.56 -46.03
CA PRO A 634 11.70 -49.65 -46.49
C PRO A 634 11.26 -48.28 -47.04
N PRO A 635 10.21 -48.25 -47.86
CA PRO A 635 9.62 -47.01 -48.35
C PRO A 635 9.14 -46.13 -47.19
N PRO A 636 8.79 -44.86 -47.46
CA PRO A 636 8.05 -44.03 -46.52
C PRO A 636 6.98 -44.83 -45.75
N GLU A 637 6.96 -44.67 -44.43
CA GLU A 637 6.03 -45.39 -43.57
C GLU A 637 4.64 -44.75 -43.61
N ASN A 638 3.63 -45.54 -43.93
CA ASN A 638 2.25 -45.06 -43.99
C ASN A 638 1.60 -45.16 -42.62
N TYR A 639 1.08 -44.03 -42.13
CA TYR A 639 0.26 -43.98 -40.93
C TYR A 639 -1.16 -44.39 -41.29
N THR A 640 -1.67 -45.43 -40.64
CA THR A 640 -2.99 -46.03 -40.92
C THR A 640 -4.07 -45.51 -39.98
N GLY A 641 -3.69 -44.95 -38.83
CA GLY A 641 -4.62 -44.42 -37.83
C GLY A 641 -3.92 -43.52 -36.83
N VAL A 642 -4.70 -42.65 -36.18
CA VAL A 642 -4.27 -41.75 -35.12
C VAL A 642 -5.34 -41.74 -34.02
N LEU A 643 -4.89 -41.66 -32.77
CA LEU A 643 -5.69 -41.43 -31.57
C LEU A 643 -4.94 -40.40 -30.73
N ALA A 644 -5.64 -39.48 -30.08
CA ALA A 644 -5.01 -38.51 -29.21
C ALA A 644 -5.94 -38.13 -28.06
N PHE A 645 -5.38 -37.89 -26.89
CA PHE A 645 -6.08 -37.35 -25.72
C PHE A 645 -5.67 -35.90 -25.44
N GLY A 646 -4.56 -35.47 -26.03
CA GLY A 646 -4.13 -34.08 -26.01
C GLY A 646 -2.97 -33.80 -26.94
N ALA A 647 -2.47 -32.57 -26.93
CA ALA A 647 -1.38 -32.16 -27.84
C ALA A 647 -0.07 -32.91 -27.55
N LYS A 648 0.09 -33.41 -26.32
CA LYS A 648 1.21 -34.23 -25.85
C LYS A 648 0.75 -35.64 -25.45
N SER A 649 -0.33 -36.16 -26.03
CA SER A 649 -0.74 -37.54 -25.83
C SER A 649 -1.30 -38.06 -27.14
N ILE A 650 -0.40 -38.51 -28.03
CA ILE A 650 -0.71 -38.91 -29.40
C ILE A 650 -0.22 -40.33 -29.67
N TYR A 651 -1.06 -41.14 -30.32
CA TYR A 651 -0.76 -42.50 -30.74
C TYR A 651 -0.98 -42.63 -32.24
N VAL A 652 0.01 -43.16 -32.96
CA VAL A 652 -0.05 -43.35 -34.42
C VAL A 652 0.29 -44.78 -34.77
N ILE A 653 -0.62 -45.47 -35.44
CA ILE A 653 -0.41 -46.83 -35.92
C ILE A 653 -0.01 -46.84 -37.39
N THR A 654 0.71 -47.87 -37.79
CA THR A 654 1.32 -47.93 -39.13
C THR A 654 1.04 -49.21 -39.88
N GLU A 655 1.15 -49.13 -41.20
CA GLU A 655 1.08 -50.30 -42.08
C GLU A 655 2.24 -51.29 -41.84
N SER A 656 3.37 -50.83 -41.29
CA SER A 656 4.52 -51.67 -40.97
C SER A 656 4.39 -52.42 -39.64
N GLY A 657 3.40 -52.05 -38.81
CA GLY A 657 3.15 -52.65 -37.51
C GLY A 657 3.87 -51.99 -36.33
N SER A 658 4.28 -50.73 -36.49
CA SER A 658 4.72 -49.84 -35.40
C SER A 658 3.51 -49.13 -34.76
N ILE A 659 3.61 -48.83 -33.45
CA ILE A 659 2.69 -47.96 -32.71
C ILE A 659 3.51 -46.82 -32.11
N TYR A 660 3.55 -45.66 -32.76
CA TYR A 660 4.25 -44.49 -32.24
C TYR A 660 3.44 -43.84 -31.13
N ARG A 661 4.13 -43.40 -30.08
CA ARG A 661 3.53 -42.66 -28.96
C ARG A 661 4.29 -41.35 -28.76
N TYR A 662 3.57 -40.25 -28.53
CA TYR A 662 4.14 -38.94 -28.21
C TYR A 662 3.60 -38.45 -26.86
N ASN A 663 4.52 -38.28 -25.90
CA ASN A 663 4.29 -37.71 -24.57
C ASN A 663 5.18 -36.48 -24.31
N GLY A 664 5.36 -35.63 -25.32
CA GLY A 664 6.41 -34.59 -25.35
C GLY A 664 7.71 -35.06 -26.02
N GLU A 665 7.97 -36.36 -25.99
CA GLU A 665 8.97 -37.05 -26.81
C GLU A 665 8.34 -38.27 -27.49
N TRP A 666 8.85 -38.63 -28.67
CA TRP A 666 8.38 -39.80 -29.41
C TRP A 666 9.05 -41.10 -28.91
N THR A 667 8.24 -42.08 -28.53
CA THR A 667 8.69 -43.44 -28.21
C THR A 667 8.24 -44.44 -29.26
N PHE A 668 8.99 -45.53 -29.41
CA PHE A 668 8.76 -46.57 -30.42
C PHE A 668 8.86 -47.98 -29.80
N PRO A 669 7.74 -48.71 -29.67
CA PRO A 669 7.75 -50.13 -29.36
C PRO A 669 8.20 -50.97 -30.57
N PRO A 670 8.63 -52.22 -30.37
CA PRO A 670 9.08 -53.11 -31.44
C PRO A 670 7.96 -53.42 -32.46
N ARG A 671 8.36 -53.61 -33.72
CA ARG A 671 7.46 -53.92 -34.86
C ARG A 671 6.86 -55.32 -34.74
N ILE A 672 5.57 -55.43 -35.03
CA ILE A 672 4.84 -56.71 -35.09
C ILE A 672 4.35 -56.96 -36.52
N THR A 673 3.13 -56.54 -36.85
CA THR A 673 2.54 -56.67 -38.19
C THR A 673 1.54 -55.52 -38.43
N SER A 674 1.10 -55.31 -39.68
CA SER A 674 0.24 -54.17 -40.06
C SER A 674 -0.97 -53.95 -39.15
N PHE A 675 -1.15 -52.70 -38.72
CA PHE A 675 -2.32 -52.25 -37.97
C PHE A 675 -3.25 -51.41 -38.83
N TYR A 676 -4.55 -51.54 -38.59
CA TYR A 676 -5.60 -50.91 -39.41
C TYR A 676 -6.56 -50.03 -38.58
N GLY A 677 -6.82 -50.41 -37.32
CA GLY A 677 -7.74 -49.68 -36.43
C GLY A 677 -7.10 -49.36 -35.09
N ILE A 678 -7.38 -48.17 -34.58
CA ILE A 678 -7.06 -47.72 -33.21
C ILE A 678 -8.27 -46.97 -32.66
N ALA A 679 -8.60 -47.22 -31.40
CA ALA A 679 -9.60 -46.48 -30.64
C ALA A 679 -9.27 -46.54 -29.14
N GLY A 680 -9.74 -45.56 -28.38
CA GLY A 680 -9.61 -45.55 -26.93
C GLY A 680 -10.53 -44.51 -26.29
N THR A 681 -10.85 -44.71 -25.02
CA THR A 681 -11.67 -43.80 -24.21
C THR A 681 -10.83 -42.94 -23.27
N SER A 682 -9.63 -43.41 -22.93
CA SER A 682 -8.64 -42.72 -22.08
C SER A 682 -7.24 -43.26 -22.37
N PRO A 683 -6.17 -42.61 -21.88
CA PRO A 683 -4.80 -43.14 -21.96
C PRO A 683 -4.62 -44.54 -21.33
N GLU A 684 -5.54 -44.96 -20.45
CA GLU A 684 -5.56 -46.28 -19.81
C GLU A 684 -6.49 -47.33 -20.49
N ASP A 685 -7.12 -46.99 -21.62
CA ASP A 685 -7.94 -47.94 -22.37
C ASP A 685 -7.81 -47.71 -23.88
N ILE A 686 -6.72 -48.21 -24.45
CA ILE A 686 -6.42 -48.08 -25.88
C ILE A 686 -6.37 -49.46 -26.53
N TRP A 687 -7.12 -49.61 -27.61
CA TRP A 687 -7.18 -50.82 -28.42
C TRP A 687 -6.62 -50.58 -29.82
N VAL A 688 -5.81 -51.53 -30.28
CA VAL A 688 -5.26 -51.55 -31.63
C VAL A 688 -5.54 -52.89 -32.28
N VAL A 689 -5.99 -52.87 -33.53
CA VAL A 689 -6.32 -54.08 -34.30
C VAL A 689 -5.61 -54.10 -35.64
N GLY A 690 -5.29 -55.30 -36.12
CA GLY A 690 -4.53 -55.46 -37.36
C GLY A 690 -4.58 -56.84 -37.98
N ARG A 691 -3.57 -57.08 -38.82
CA ARG A 691 -3.42 -58.29 -39.62
C ARG A 691 -3.17 -59.53 -38.76
N PHE A 692 -3.49 -60.73 -39.26
CA PHE A 692 -3.14 -62.01 -38.60
C PHE A 692 -3.64 -62.14 -37.15
N GLY A 693 -4.84 -61.65 -36.88
CA GLY A 693 -5.50 -61.75 -35.59
C GLY A 693 -4.90 -60.86 -34.50
N ASN A 694 -4.04 -59.90 -34.84
CA ASN A 694 -3.46 -58.99 -33.85
C ASN A 694 -4.53 -58.08 -33.26
N VAL A 695 -4.70 -58.18 -31.94
CA VAL A 695 -5.55 -57.33 -31.12
C VAL A 695 -4.75 -56.98 -29.89
N LEU A 696 -4.41 -55.71 -29.72
CA LEU A 696 -3.60 -55.23 -28.61
C LEU A 696 -4.40 -54.30 -27.71
N HIS A 697 -4.06 -54.32 -26.42
CA HIS A 697 -4.59 -53.42 -25.40
C HIS A 697 -3.45 -52.75 -24.63
N TYR A 698 -3.60 -51.46 -24.35
CA TYR A 698 -2.68 -50.65 -23.55
C TYR A 698 -3.43 -49.85 -22.48
N PRO A 699 -2.87 -49.75 -21.25
CA PRO A 699 -1.73 -50.50 -20.74
C PRO A 699 -2.08 -51.99 -20.55
N ALA A 700 -1.05 -52.83 -20.47
CA ALA A 700 -1.21 -54.26 -20.37
C ALA A 700 -1.84 -54.61 -19.03
N TRP A 701 -3.07 -55.07 -19.12
CA TRP A 701 -3.69 -55.90 -18.10
C TRP A 701 -2.72 -56.99 -17.59
N PRO A 702 -2.69 -57.20 -16.27
CA PRO A 702 -3.77 -57.99 -15.69
C PRO A 702 -4.45 -57.29 -14.51
N GLN A 703 -5.75 -57.54 -14.32
CA GLN A 703 -6.22 -57.80 -12.97
C GLN A 703 -6.10 -59.29 -12.67
#